data_AF-A0A3Q0IYE9-F1
#
_entry.id   AF-A0A3Q0IYE9-F1
#
_cell.length_a   1.000
_cell.length_b   1.000
_cell.length_c   1.000
_cell.angle_alpha   90.00
_cell.angle_beta   90.00
_cell.angle_gamma   90.00
#
_symmetry.space_group_name_H-M   'P 1'
#
loop_
_entity.id
_entity.type
_entity.pdbx_description
1 polymer ?
#
loop_
_entity_poly.entity_id
_entity_poly.type
_entity_poly.pdbx_seq_one_letter_code
_entity_poly.pdbx_strand_id
1 'polypeptide(L)'
;MFDNICGLCGETAKQKCSGCQLIYYCCREHQKIHWKKHKSHCRPMKLCEDKVLGRYYIASRSIKAGEVVLREPPLVQGPCQMTGPVCLGCLKAISYHSSEECPKCGWPLCRDPQCRESEHHTPECDWTANKRGKKAVHVQGQEPLTSTMLAAAQPQEQKQMLGERLFPLIQRMYPELAGKITGMLLEIDNAELLYMLEHNESLKSKVEEAVAVLQAHQAKQGRIRGIIVFELHASVAELGRRKSNQGQIDSAQLRSFLLESKEYLQEAVWLLQYEPSTLPEGKIFTQAKDNLTSLNSVLQTLHASMGEHQKTHWKKHKSHCRPMKLCEDKVLGRYYIASRSIKAGEVVLREPPLVQGPCQMTGPVCLGCLKAISYHSSEECPKCGWPLCRDPQCRESEHHTPECDWTANKRGKKIKISNFTTPHPSYECIIALRCLYKKSHQPQIWDKLMQLEAHVEEYKNSPKYENDRRNVVQFLLNFFKLNEEFTQEEILKICGIIQVNAHEMPLTEPSYIAIFDRASFIEHNCYPNLYKSFTDSGQVLLRAMKPIAPGDHLSICYTDPLWGTINRRHHLQTSKYFICQCERCRDPTELNTFYDGVKCPEPQCKGYVLPHLSSSGSEETWICHDCKKTTPSDDVHKIIVKIGEDLASMEKQNPEACLKFLKMYDGGRFLHPNHYYLTDVKIALAQLYGQTNPGGIQDLTDEKLAHKIALCKQLVKLTKTIIPGNITSGETNPGGIQDLTDEKLAHKIALCKQLVKLTKTIIPAYNFTHNEPMHGM
;
A
#
# COMPACT_ATOMS: atom_id res chain seq x y z
N MET A 1 -20.15 35.87 -7.37
CA MET A 1 -20.60 34.59 -7.97
C MET A 1 -20.04 34.54 -9.39
N PHE A 2 -20.11 33.42 -10.12
CA PHE A 2 -19.92 33.45 -11.57
C PHE A 2 -21.30 33.45 -12.20
N ASP A 3 -21.67 34.55 -12.85
CA ASP A 3 -23.01 34.70 -13.39
C ASP A 3 -23.25 33.71 -14.52
N ASN A 4 -24.51 33.32 -14.69
CA ASN A 4 -24.92 32.33 -15.68
C ASN A 4 -24.98 33.00 -17.06
N ILE A 5 -23.83 33.40 -17.60
CA ILE A 5 -23.70 34.20 -18.83
C ILE A 5 -23.06 33.41 -19.98
N CYS A 6 -23.50 33.69 -21.20
CA CYS A 6 -23.03 32.99 -22.39
C CYS A 6 -21.58 33.37 -22.70
N GLY A 7 -20.69 32.38 -22.71
CA GLY A 7 -19.27 32.54 -23.04
C GLY A 7 -18.97 32.95 -24.50
N LEU A 8 -19.95 33.46 -25.25
CA LEU A 8 -19.75 34.09 -26.56
C LEU A 8 -20.35 35.49 -26.63
N CYS A 9 -21.58 35.69 -26.13
CA CYS A 9 -22.34 36.93 -26.29
C CYS A 9 -22.70 37.65 -24.99
N GLY A 10 -22.23 37.20 -23.82
CA GLY A 10 -22.49 37.83 -22.51
C GLY A 10 -23.91 37.63 -21.95
N GLU A 11 -24.90 37.35 -22.80
CA GLU A 11 -26.30 37.19 -22.40
C GLU A 11 -26.58 36.02 -21.44
N THR A 12 -27.65 36.14 -20.65
CA THR A 12 -28.02 35.12 -19.64
C THR A 12 -28.31 33.75 -20.28
N ALA A 13 -27.76 32.70 -19.69
CA ALA A 13 -27.51 31.41 -20.32
C ALA A 13 -27.69 30.24 -19.34
N LYS A 14 -28.54 29.27 -19.69
CA LYS A 14 -28.86 28.12 -18.81
C LYS A 14 -28.14 26.81 -19.20
N GLN A 15 -27.61 26.68 -20.42
CA GLN A 15 -26.98 25.44 -20.90
C GLN A 15 -25.50 25.42 -20.51
N LYS A 16 -25.07 24.47 -19.69
CA LYS A 16 -23.65 24.30 -19.34
C LYS A 16 -22.89 23.53 -20.41
N CYS A 17 -21.60 23.84 -20.56
CA CYS A 17 -20.67 23.00 -21.30
C CYS A 17 -20.62 21.59 -20.68
N SER A 18 -20.98 20.56 -21.45
CA SER A 18 -21.04 19.17 -20.96
C SER A 18 -19.70 18.66 -20.40
N GLY A 19 -18.59 19.07 -21.02
CA GLY A 19 -17.24 18.64 -20.65
C GLY A 19 -16.76 19.18 -19.30
N CYS A 20 -16.76 20.50 -19.11
CA CYS A 20 -16.23 21.15 -17.91
C CYS A 20 -17.29 21.58 -16.87
N GLN A 21 -18.56 21.78 -17.28
CA GLN A 21 -19.63 22.35 -16.46
C GLN A 21 -19.38 23.77 -15.90
N LEU A 22 -18.32 24.46 -16.36
CA LEU A 22 -17.91 25.80 -15.89
C LEU A 22 -18.36 26.97 -16.78
N ILE A 23 -18.53 26.75 -18.09
CA ILE A 23 -18.96 27.77 -19.06
C ILE A 23 -20.42 27.53 -19.45
N TYR A 24 -21.20 28.61 -19.56
CA TYR A 24 -22.60 28.57 -20.01
C TYR A 24 -22.78 29.07 -21.46
N TYR A 25 -23.88 28.66 -22.07
CA TYR A 25 -24.33 29.05 -23.40
C TYR A 25 -25.85 29.26 -23.42
N CYS A 26 -26.32 30.27 -24.15
CA CYS A 26 -27.75 30.49 -24.37
C CYS A 26 -28.32 29.54 -25.44
N CYS A 27 -27.51 29.15 -26.43
CA CYS A 27 -27.87 28.19 -27.48
C CYS A 27 -26.68 27.32 -27.93
N ARG A 28 -26.98 26.21 -28.62
CA ARG A 28 -25.99 25.29 -29.22
C ARG A 28 -25.07 25.97 -30.25
N GLU A 29 -25.54 26.99 -30.97
CA GLU A 29 -24.73 27.63 -32.01
C GLU A 29 -23.61 28.49 -31.39
N HIS A 30 -23.92 29.23 -30.33
CA HIS A 30 -22.93 29.96 -29.56
C HIS A 30 -21.93 29.01 -28.88
N GLN A 31 -22.39 27.82 -28.47
CA GLN A 31 -21.47 26.76 -28.03
C GLN A 31 -20.51 26.34 -29.16
N LYS A 32 -21.00 25.95 -30.35
CA LYS A 32 -20.13 25.55 -31.48
C LYS A 32 -19.08 26.60 -31.83
N ILE A 33 -19.49 27.87 -31.90
CA ILE A 33 -18.60 28.99 -32.27
C ILE A 33 -17.51 29.19 -31.20
N HIS A 34 -17.89 29.25 -29.91
CA HIS A 34 -16.91 29.40 -28.83
C HIS A 34 -16.07 28.14 -28.61
N TRP A 35 -16.57 26.94 -28.93
CA TRP A 35 -15.88 25.67 -28.72
C TRP A 35 -14.50 25.61 -29.39
N LYS A 36 -14.33 26.32 -30.53
CA LYS A 36 -13.03 26.50 -31.20
C LYS A 36 -11.94 27.10 -30.29
N LYS A 37 -12.31 27.95 -29.32
CA LYS A 37 -11.41 28.52 -28.30
C LYS A 37 -11.46 27.75 -26.96
N HIS A 38 -12.64 27.25 -26.57
CA HIS A 38 -12.83 26.61 -25.27
C HIS A 38 -12.31 25.17 -25.19
N LYS A 39 -12.34 24.39 -26.28
CA LYS A 39 -12.03 22.94 -26.28
C LYS A 39 -10.69 22.59 -25.62
N SER A 40 -9.63 23.35 -25.90
CA SER A 40 -8.28 23.13 -25.36
C SER A 40 -8.16 23.36 -23.84
N HIS A 41 -9.08 24.12 -23.25
CA HIS A 41 -9.09 24.46 -21.83
C HIS A 41 -10.26 23.81 -21.07
N CYS A 42 -11.07 22.98 -21.75
CA CYS A 42 -12.27 22.35 -21.20
C CYS A 42 -11.93 21.10 -20.35
N ARG A 43 -11.41 21.31 -19.14
CA ARG A 43 -11.10 20.24 -18.17
C ARG A 43 -12.25 20.03 -17.16
N PRO A 44 -12.46 18.82 -16.60
CA PRO A 44 -13.51 18.56 -15.60
C PRO A 44 -13.12 18.99 -14.17
N MET A 45 -12.32 20.05 -14.04
CA MET A 45 -11.81 20.58 -12.78
C MET A 45 -11.83 22.11 -12.77
N LYS A 46 -11.86 22.70 -11.57
CA LYS A 46 -11.79 24.14 -11.34
C LYS A 46 -10.69 24.45 -10.33
N LEU A 47 -9.88 25.48 -10.60
CA LEU A 47 -8.92 26.00 -9.63
C LEU A 47 -9.66 26.74 -8.51
N CYS A 48 -9.22 26.52 -7.27
CA CYS A 48 -9.67 27.15 -6.04
C CYS A 48 -8.45 27.49 -5.16
N GLU A 49 -8.66 28.29 -4.12
CA GLU A 49 -7.60 28.75 -3.23
C GLU A 49 -8.08 28.77 -1.78
N ASP A 50 -7.21 28.33 -0.86
CA ASP A 50 -7.48 28.19 0.57
C ASP A 50 -6.24 28.60 1.39
N LYS A 51 -6.46 29.03 2.64
CA LYS A 51 -5.40 29.54 3.53
C LYS A 51 -4.47 28.47 4.09
N VAL A 52 -4.83 27.18 3.99
CA VAL A 52 -4.00 26.05 4.46
C VAL A 52 -3.44 25.27 3.26
N LEU A 53 -4.21 25.09 2.19
CA LEU A 53 -3.82 24.31 1.02
C LEU A 53 -3.19 25.12 -0.13
N GLY A 54 -3.23 26.45 -0.08
CA GLY A 54 -2.80 27.29 -1.20
C GLY A 54 -3.74 27.13 -2.40
N ARG A 55 -3.20 27.05 -3.62
CA ARG A 55 -3.98 26.85 -4.85
C ARG A 55 -4.15 25.37 -5.17
N TYR A 56 -5.39 24.91 -5.32
CA TYR A 56 -5.74 23.49 -5.54
C TYR A 56 -6.88 23.33 -6.53
N TYR A 57 -7.00 22.15 -7.15
CA TYR A 57 -8.10 21.83 -8.05
C TYR A 57 -9.21 21.06 -7.34
N ILE A 58 -10.46 21.41 -7.61
CA ILE A 58 -11.64 20.60 -7.29
C ILE A 58 -12.27 20.06 -8.57
N ALA A 59 -12.92 18.90 -8.52
CA ALA A 59 -13.70 18.40 -9.63
C ALA A 59 -14.91 19.33 -9.90
N SER A 60 -15.10 19.78 -11.14
CA SER A 60 -16.22 20.67 -11.51
C SER A 60 -17.51 19.91 -11.86
N ARG A 61 -17.39 18.58 -11.98
CA ARG A 61 -18.48 17.60 -12.09
C ARG A 61 -18.00 16.25 -11.58
N SER A 62 -18.88 15.25 -11.53
CA SER A 62 -18.47 13.86 -11.38
C SER A 62 -17.50 13.45 -12.50
N ILE A 63 -16.39 12.84 -12.10
CA ILE A 63 -15.33 12.27 -12.94
C ILE A 63 -15.43 10.75 -12.82
N LYS A 64 -15.35 10.01 -13.93
CA LYS A 64 -15.36 8.54 -13.89
C LYS A 64 -13.96 8.00 -13.55
N ALA A 65 -13.89 6.84 -12.88
CA ALA A 65 -12.61 6.16 -12.68
C ALA A 65 -11.96 5.85 -14.04
N GLY A 66 -10.66 6.10 -14.16
CA GLY A 66 -9.93 6.00 -15.44
C GLY A 66 -10.18 7.15 -16.45
N GLU A 67 -11.08 8.09 -16.15
CA GLU A 67 -11.24 9.30 -16.98
C GLU A 67 -9.99 10.18 -16.88
N VAL A 68 -9.48 10.65 -18.02
CA VAL A 68 -8.26 11.47 -18.08
C VAL A 68 -8.55 12.90 -17.59
N VAL A 69 -8.47 13.08 -16.27
CA VAL A 69 -8.74 14.34 -15.55
C VAL A 69 -7.81 15.45 -16.02
N LEU A 70 -6.51 15.14 -16.02
CA LEU A 70 -5.44 16.00 -16.51
C LEU A 70 -4.63 15.19 -17.53
N ARG A 71 -4.52 15.72 -18.74
CA ARG A 71 -3.40 15.43 -19.64
C ARG A 71 -2.86 16.76 -20.10
N GLU A 72 -1.56 16.93 -19.96
CA GLU A 72 -0.79 18.04 -20.50
C GLU A 72 0.64 17.54 -20.70
N PRO A 73 1.34 18.03 -21.74
CA PRO A 73 2.78 17.89 -21.77
C PRO A 73 3.38 18.70 -20.61
N PRO A 74 4.55 18.30 -20.07
CA PRO A 74 5.28 19.15 -19.14
C PRO A 74 5.63 20.48 -19.81
N LEU A 75 5.48 21.59 -19.09
CA LEU A 75 5.78 22.94 -19.60
C LEU A 75 7.27 23.10 -19.97
N VAL A 76 8.15 22.42 -19.24
CA VAL A 76 9.57 22.24 -19.53
C VAL A 76 9.93 20.82 -19.08
N GLN A 77 10.74 20.12 -19.88
CA GLN A 77 11.27 18.79 -19.58
C GLN A 77 12.80 18.80 -19.74
N GLY A 78 13.50 18.04 -18.92
CA GLY A 78 14.96 17.96 -18.94
C GLY A 78 15.51 17.00 -17.86
N PRO A 79 16.84 16.89 -17.73
CA PRO A 79 17.47 16.06 -16.70
C PRO A 79 17.07 16.45 -15.27
N CYS A 80 17.00 15.46 -14.37
CA CYS A 80 16.87 15.73 -12.94
C CYS A 80 18.10 16.49 -12.41
N GLN A 81 17.94 17.33 -11.38
CA GLN A 81 19.03 18.15 -10.83
C GLN A 81 20.23 17.35 -10.30
N MET A 82 20.00 16.08 -9.92
CA MET A 82 21.04 15.11 -9.61
C MET A 82 20.79 13.87 -10.47
N THR A 83 21.62 13.65 -11.49
CA THR A 83 21.60 12.46 -12.35
C THR A 83 23.00 12.19 -12.89
N GLY A 84 23.28 10.94 -13.27
CA GLY A 84 24.42 10.64 -14.15
C GLY A 84 24.17 11.17 -15.57
N PRO A 85 25.15 11.08 -16.48
CA PRO A 85 24.96 11.51 -17.87
C PRO A 85 23.73 10.85 -18.50
N VAL A 86 22.85 11.67 -19.07
CA VAL A 86 21.63 11.25 -19.77
C VAL A 86 21.58 11.88 -21.14
N CYS A 87 21.00 11.16 -22.09
CA CYS A 87 20.69 11.66 -23.41
C CYS A 87 19.68 12.80 -23.31
N LEU A 88 20.07 14.03 -23.63
CA LEU A 88 19.19 15.20 -23.50
C LEU A 88 17.92 15.15 -24.39
N GLY A 89 17.89 14.31 -25.44
CA GLY A 89 16.71 14.16 -26.31
C GLY A 89 15.65 13.15 -25.85
N CYS A 90 15.98 12.19 -24.98
CA CYS A 90 15.05 11.16 -24.48
C CYS A 90 15.18 10.82 -22.98
N LEU A 91 16.12 11.46 -22.29
CA LEU A 91 16.47 11.31 -20.87
C LEU A 91 16.94 9.90 -20.42
N LYS A 92 17.15 8.94 -21.34
CA LYS A 92 17.77 7.65 -21.02
C LYS A 92 19.26 7.84 -20.65
N ALA A 93 19.75 7.05 -19.69
CA ALA A 93 21.14 7.11 -19.22
C ALA A 93 22.16 6.74 -20.31
N ILE A 94 23.33 7.39 -20.27
CA ILE A 94 24.44 7.16 -21.21
C ILE A 94 25.78 7.08 -20.44
N SER A 95 26.74 6.36 -21.02
CA SER A 95 28.13 6.28 -20.55
C SER A 95 29.08 6.69 -21.66
N TYR A 96 30.36 6.95 -21.35
CA TYR A 96 31.36 7.35 -22.35
C TYR A 96 31.43 6.42 -23.58
N HIS A 97 31.12 5.12 -23.40
CA HIS A 97 31.10 4.15 -24.49
C HIS A 97 29.74 4.06 -25.22
N SER A 98 28.61 4.41 -24.59
CA SER A 98 27.28 4.39 -25.22
C SER A 98 26.77 5.75 -25.71
N SER A 99 27.48 6.82 -25.35
CA SER A 99 27.23 8.18 -25.86
C SER A 99 27.84 8.44 -27.23
N GLU A 100 27.31 9.43 -27.92
CA GLU A 100 27.93 10.15 -29.02
C GLU A 100 27.75 11.65 -28.80
N GLU A 101 28.74 12.47 -29.19
CA GLU A 101 28.53 13.92 -29.27
C GLU A 101 27.51 14.21 -30.38
N CYS A 102 26.48 15.02 -30.10
CA CYS A 102 25.55 15.37 -31.17
C CYS A 102 26.32 16.10 -32.28
N PRO A 103 26.44 15.53 -33.50
CA PRO A 103 27.48 15.89 -34.48
C PRO A 103 27.30 17.28 -35.06
N LYS A 104 26.08 17.77 -34.91
CA LYS A 104 25.78 19.13 -35.23
C LYS A 104 26.49 20.03 -34.14
N CYS A 105 26.42 19.84 -32.80
CA CYS A 105 27.01 20.75 -31.76
C CYS A 105 28.00 20.25 -30.67
N GLY A 106 27.86 19.06 -30.07
CA GLY A 106 28.74 18.60 -28.98
C GLY A 106 28.16 18.20 -27.60
N TRP A 107 26.87 18.37 -27.28
CA TRP A 107 26.31 17.70 -26.08
C TRP A 107 26.18 16.19 -26.32
N PRO A 108 26.47 15.32 -25.33
CA PRO A 108 26.36 13.88 -25.50
C PRO A 108 24.89 13.40 -25.53
N LEU A 109 24.61 12.49 -26.46
CA LEU A 109 23.34 11.80 -26.68
C LEU A 109 23.55 10.28 -26.69
N CYS A 110 22.48 9.50 -26.59
CA CYS A 110 22.53 8.10 -27.00
C CYS A 110 22.52 8.01 -28.54
N ARG A 111 23.10 6.93 -29.09
CA ARG A 111 23.28 6.69 -30.54
C ARG A 111 22.01 6.47 -31.36
N ASP A 112 20.83 6.80 -30.83
CA ASP A 112 19.58 6.80 -31.58
C ASP A 112 19.48 8.11 -32.37
N PRO A 113 19.42 8.08 -33.73
CA PRO A 113 19.25 9.28 -34.55
C PRO A 113 18.07 10.14 -34.13
N GLN A 114 17.01 9.54 -33.56
CA GLN A 114 15.77 10.20 -33.13
C GLN A 114 15.94 11.14 -31.94
N CYS A 115 16.98 10.93 -31.13
CA CYS A 115 17.24 11.76 -29.96
C CYS A 115 17.88 13.11 -30.32
N ARG A 116 18.09 13.35 -31.63
CA ARG A 116 18.86 14.48 -32.11
C ARG A 116 17.96 15.65 -32.65
N GLU A 117 16.76 15.44 -33.22
CA GLU A 117 15.81 16.56 -33.64
C GLU A 117 14.73 16.83 -32.59
N SER A 118 14.65 15.97 -31.56
CA SER A 118 13.65 16.01 -30.49
C SER A 118 13.38 17.43 -30.01
N GLU A 119 12.12 17.88 -30.05
CA GLU A 119 11.74 19.24 -29.63
C GLU A 119 12.09 19.54 -28.17
N HIS A 120 12.28 18.51 -27.33
CA HIS A 120 12.76 18.62 -25.95
C HIS A 120 14.26 18.97 -25.86
N HIS A 121 15.01 18.67 -26.92
CA HIS A 121 16.45 18.92 -27.08
C HIS A 121 16.74 20.24 -27.81
N THR A 122 15.71 20.86 -28.41
CA THR A 122 15.80 22.06 -29.25
C THR A 122 16.03 23.37 -28.47
N PRO A 123 15.49 23.59 -27.25
CA PRO A 123 15.74 24.84 -26.52
C PRO A 123 17.21 25.01 -26.13
N GLU A 124 17.81 24.00 -25.52
CA GLU A 124 19.24 23.98 -25.23
C GLU A 124 20.06 23.46 -26.43
N CYS A 125 19.42 23.00 -27.52
CA CYS A 125 20.03 23.02 -28.86
C CYS A 125 20.36 24.45 -29.18
N ASP A 126 19.37 25.27 -29.45
CA ASP A 126 19.61 26.52 -30.15
C ASP A 126 20.30 27.53 -29.23
N TRP A 127 20.16 27.40 -27.91
CA TRP A 127 20.93 28.17 -26.95
C TRP A 127 22.39 27.73 -26.82
N THR A 128 22.70 26.42 -26.92
CA THR A 128 24.10 25.97 -27.04
C THR A 128 24.61 26.28 -28.44
N ALA A 129 23.79 26.11 -29.47
CA ALA A 129 24.11 26.24 -30.88
C ALA A 129 24.55 27.65 -31.23
N ASN A 130 23.72 28.62 -30.88
CA ASN A 130 24.01 30.01 -31.14
C ASN A 130 25.10 30.55 -30.18
N LYS A 131 25.74 29.66 -29.40
CA LYS A 131 27.01 29.84 -28.67
C LYS A 131 28.12 28.79 -29.04
N ARG A 132 27.81 27.76 -29.86
CA ARG A 132 28.55 26.50 -30.25
C ARG A 132 27.60 25.54 -31.04
N GLY A 133 27.43 25.70 -32.36
CA GLY A 133 26.25 25.34 -33.22
C GLY A 133 25.67 23.90 -33.40
N LYS A 134 24.31 23.69 -33.36
CA LYS A 134 23.35 22.72 -34.07
C LYS A 134 22.96 21.28 -33.49
N LYS A 135 21.80 20.60 -33.80
CA LYS A 135 21.48 19.12 -33.53
C LYS A 135 20.66 18.33 -34.65
N ALA A 136 20.42 16.98 -34.61
CA ALA A 136 19.97 16.03 -35.74
C ALA A 136 18.49 15.46 -35.81
N VAL A 137 18.02 14.15 -35.94
CA VAL A 137 16.78 13.53 -36.68
C VAL A 137 15.55 12.81 -35.88
N HIS A 138 14.48 12.13 -36.49
CA HIS A 138 13.24 11.39 -35.90
C HIS A 138 12.37 10.33 -36.80
N VAL A 139 11.42 9.40 -36.32
CA VAL A 139 10.64 8.25 -37.07
C VAL A 139 9.20 7.70 -36.51
N GLN A 140 8.32 6.85 -37.21
CA GLN A 140 7.07 6.03 -36.74
C GLN A 140 6.21 5.06 -37.74
N GLY A 141 5.26 4.12 -37.31
CA GLY A 141 4.18 3.35 -38.13
C GLY A 141 3.42 2.00 -37.62
N GLN A 142 2.20 1.50 -38.14
CA GLN A 142 1.46 0.17 -37.83
C GLN A 142 0.13 -0.32 -38.66
N GLU A 143 -0.55 -1.52 -38.44
CA GLU A 143 -1.57 -2.28 -39.34
C GLU A 143 -2.77 -3.29 -38.80
N PRO A 144 -3.68 -4.00 -39.61
CA PRO A 144 -5.07 -4.62 -39.27
C PRO A 144 -5.50 -6.19 -39.50
N LEU A 145 -6.79 -6.62 -39.87
CA LEU A 145 -7.41 -8.03 -40.04
C LEU A 145 -8.67 -8.16 -41.02
N THR A 146 -9.03 -9.34 -41.63
CA THR A 146 -10.24 -9.57 -42.53
C THR A 146 -11.05 -10.91 -42.43
N SER A 147 -12.22 -10.99 -43.10
CA SER A 147 -13.19 -12.13 -43.15
C SER A 147 -12.65 -13.46 -43.74
N THR A 148 -11.91 -13.44 -44.86
CA THR A 148 -11.37 -14.66 -45.50
C THR A 148 -10.45 -15.45 -44.56
N MET A 149 -9.80 -14.76 -43.62
CA MET A 149 -8.94 -15.37 -42.60
C MET A 149 -9.75 -16.13 -41.53
N LEU A 150 -11.02 -15.77 -41.31
CA LEU A 150 -11.91 -16.46 -40.37
C LEU A 150 -12.50 -17.73 -40.98
N ALA A 151 -12.92 -17.68 -42.25
CA ALA A 151 -13.50 -18.82 -42.96
C ALA A 151 -12.52 -20.01 -43.13
N ALA A 152 -11.21 -19.76 -43.03
CA ALA A 152 -10.17 -20.78 -43.08
C ALA A 152 -9.89 -21.48 -41.73
N ALA A 153 -10.43 -20.98 -40.61
CA ALA A 153 -10.22 -21.53 -39.27
C ALA A 153 -11.34 -22.51 -38.87
N GLN A 154 -11.07 -23.43 -37.93
CA GLN A 154 -12.06 -24.40 -37.45
C GLN A 154 -13.20 -23.72 -36.67
N PRO A 155 -14.43 -24.26 -36.65
CA PRO A 155 -15.60 -23.58 -36.06
C PRO A 155 -15.44 -23.11 -34.60
N GLN A 156 -14.66 -23.83 -33.78
CA GLN A 156 -14.34 -23.41 -32.41
C GLN A 156 -13.29 -22.29 -32.36
N GLU A 157 -12.29 -22.33 -33.26
CA GLU A 157 -11.27 -21.28 -33.41
C GLU A 157 -11.89 -19.97 -33.91
N GLN A 158 -12.87 -20.03 -34.82
CA GLN A 158 -13.58 -18.84 -35.31
C GLN A 158 -14.22 -18.04 -34.16
N LYS A 159 -14.85 -18.73 -33.20
CA LYS A 159 -15.42 -18.09 -32.00
C LYS A 159 -14.34 -17.49 -31.10
N GLN A 160 -13.19 -18.15 -30.96
CA GLN A 160 -12.07 -17.62 -30.20
C GLN A 160 -11.45 -16.37 -30.87
N MET A 161 -11.18 -16.42 -32.18
CA MET A 161 -10.62 -15.28 -32.94
C MET A 161 -11.55 -14.06 -32.91
N LEU A 162 -12.87 -14.27 -33.06
CA LEU A 162 -13.86 -13.22 -32.86
C LEU A 162 -13.84 -12.71 -31.42
N GLY A 163 -13.81 -13.61 -30.43
CA GLY A 163 -13.73 -13.28 -29.01
C GLY A 163 -12.52 -12.44 -28.64
N GLU A 164 -11.35 -12.74 -29.20
CA GLU A 164 -10.09 -12.00 -28.97
C GLU A 164 -10.07 -10.61 -29.61
N ARG A 165 -10.89 -10.36 -30.65
CA ARG A 165 -11.08 -9.01 -31.23
C ARG A 165 -12.22 -8.25 -30.59
N LEU A 166 -13.29 -8.93 -30.17
CA LEU A 166 -14.44 -8.35 -29.48
C LEU A 166 -14.09 -7.99 -28.04
N PHE A 167 -13.40 -8.86 -27.29
CA PHE A 167 -13.12 -8.67 -25.86
C PHE A 167 -12.39 -7.35 -25.56
N PRO A 168 -11.32 -6.93 -26.28
CA PRO A 168 -10.66 -5.65 -26.01
C PRO A 168 -11.57 -4.44 -26.30
N LEU A 169 -12.44 -4.52 -27.31
CA LEU A 169 -13.40 -3.46 -27.65
C LEU A 169 -14.49 -3.35 -26.58
N ILE A 170 -15.07 -4.48 -26.17
CA ILE A 170 -16.07 -4.58 -25.11
C ILE A 170 -15.47 -4.20 -23.75
N GLN A 171 -14.24 -4.61 -23.46
CA GLN A 171 -13.51 -4.26 -22.23
C GLN A 171 -13.21 -2.77 -22.14
N ARG A 172 -12.94 -2.10 -23.27
CA ARG A 172 -12.79 -0.63 -23.33
C ARG A 172 -14.11 0.10 -23.05
N MET A 173 -15.25 -0.58 -23.12
CA MET A 173 -16.59 -0.02 -22.86
C MET A 173 -17.13 -0.39 -21.46
N TYR A 174 -17.00 -1.66 -21.06
CA TYR A 174 -17.52 -2.22 -19.80
C TYR A 174 -16.48 -3.14 -19.12
N PRO A 175 -15.39 -2.60 -18.53
CA PRO A 175 -14.23 -3.39 -18.12
C PRO A 175 -14.51 -4.58 -17.20
N GLU A 176 -15.38 -4.42 -16.20
CA GLU A 176 -15.67 -5.46 -15.19
C GLU A 176 -16.65 -6.54 -15.67
N LEU A 177 -17.50 -6.19 -16.66
CA LEU A 177 -18.49 -7.11 -17.23
C LEU A 177 -18.01 -7.73 -18.56
N ALA A 178 -16.85 -7.30 -19.08
CA ALA A 178 -16.34 -7.62 -20.40
C ALA A 178 -16.38 -9.12 -20.74
N GLY A 179 -15.91 -9.98 -19.84
CA GLY A 179 -15.92 -11.44 -20.05
C GLY A 179 -17.32 -12.04 -20.13
N LYS A 180 -18.28 -11.52 -19.35
CA LYS A 180 -19.68 -11.97 -19.37
C LYS A 180 -20.39 -11.48 -20.62
N ILE A 181 -20.20 -10.22 -20.99
CA ILE A 181 -20.77 -9.63 -22.21
C ILE A 181 -20.20 -10.31 -23.45
N THR A 182 -18.88 -10.50 -23.54
CA THR A 182 -18.25 -11.19 -24.68
C THR A 182 -18.76 -12.63 -24.78
N GLY A 183 -18.86 -13.35 -23.65
CA GLY A 183 -19.48 -14.69 -23.64
C GLY A 183 -20.92 -14.69 -24.17
N MET A 184 -21.76 -13.73 -23.72
CA MET A 184 -23.14 -13.60 -24.21
C MET A 184 -23.24 -13.21 -25.69
N LEU A 185 -22.29 -12.44 -26.23
CA LEU A 185 -22.28 -12.02 -27.63
C LEU A 185 -21.68 -13.06 -28.57
N LEU A 186 -20.80 -13.96 -28.08
CA LEU A 186 -20.26 -15.04 -28.90
C LEU A 186 -21.31 -16.11 -29.28
N GLU A 187 -22.48 -16.10 -28.65
CA GLU A 187 -23.65 -16.92 -29.05
C GLU A 187 -24.39 -16.38 -30.30
N ILE A 188 -24.09 -15.15 -30.73
CA ILE A 188 -24.57 -14.58 -32.02
C ILE A 188 -23.80 -15.24 -33.19
N ASP A 189 -24.31 -15.22 -34.42
CA ASP A 189 -23.62 -15.84 -35.57
C ASP A 189 -22.32 -15.11 -35.97
N ASN A 190 -21.44 -15.81 -36.69
CA ASN A 190 -20.11 -15.30 -37.03
C ASN A 190 -20.13 -14.18 -38.08
N ALA A 191 -21.17 -14.05 -38.90
CA ALA A 191 -21.27 -13.00 -39.92
C ALA A 191 -21.73 -11.68 -39.30
N GLU A 192 -22.74 -11.71 -38.41
CA GLU A 192 -23.14 -10.51 -37.65
C GLU A 192 -22.02 -10.08 -36.68
N LEU A 193 -21.26 -11.02 -36.10
CA LEU A 193 -20.07 -10.71 -35.28
C LEU A 193 -18.91 -10.06 -36.08
N LEU A 194 -18.64 -10.51 -37.31
CA LEU A 194 -17.69 -9.81 -38.21
C LEU A 194 -18.19 -8.42 -38.59
N TYR A 195 -19.48 -8.30 -38.96
CA TYR A 195 -20.08 -7.01 -39.30
C TYR A 195 -20.00 -6.03 -38.12
N MET A 196 -20.24 -6.49 -36.88
CA MET A 196 -20.09 -5.71 -35.65
C MET A 196 -18.64 -5.28 -35.38
N LEU A 197 -17.64 -6.11 -35.69
CA LEU A 197 -16.21 -5.74 -35.55
C LEU A 197 -15.80 -4.60 -36.48
N GLU A 198 -16.37 -4.56 -37.70
CA GLU A 198 -16.15 -3.47 -38.65
C GLU A 198 -17.03 -2.24 -38.34
N HIS A 199 -18.25 -2.45 -37.84
CA HIS A 199 -19.26 -1.41 -37.62
C HIS A 199 -19.53 -1.21 -36.12
N ASN A 200 -18.63 -0.48 -35.47
CA ASN A 200 -18.58 -0.23 -34.02
C ASN A 200 -19.90 0.24 -33.36
N GLU A 201 -20.81 0.92 -34.07
CA GLU A 201 -22.13 1.27 -33.50
C GLU A 201 -23.09 0.08 -33.39
N SER A 202 -23.00 -0.92 -34.28
CA SER A 202 -23.78 -2.16 -34.21
C SER A 202 -23.32 -3.01 -33.00
N LEU A 203 -21.99 -3.19 -32.87
CA LEU A 203 -21.38 -3.81 -31.68
C LEU A 203 -21.85 -3.13 -30.40
N LYS A 204 -21.85 -1.80 -30.38
CA LYS A 204 -22.26 -1.02 -29.21
C LYS A 204 -23.73 -1.23 -28.84
N SER A 205 -24.64 -1.31 -29.81
CA SER A 205 -26.06 -1.62 -29.54
C SER A 205 -26.23 -2.98 -28.86
N LYS A 206 -25.57 -4.03 -29.37
CA LYS A 206 -25.65 -5.39 -28.79
C LYS A 206 -24.96 -5.51 -27.44
N VAL A 207 -23.86 -4.79 -27.22
CA VAL A 207 -23.22 -4.66 -25.89
C VAL A 207 -24.16 -4.01 -24.89
N GLU A 208 -24.89 -2.94 -25.27
CA GLU A 208 -25.81 -2.24 -24.38
C GLU A 208 -27.04 -3.11 -24.00
N GLU A 209 -27.56 -3.94 -24.92
CA GLU A 209 -28.57 -4.98 -24.61
C GLU A 209 -28.08 -5.98 -23.53
N ALA A 210 -26.89 -6.55 -23.71
CA ALA A 210 -26.32 -7.53 -22.77
C ALA A 210 -26.07 -6.93 -21.37
N VAL A 211 -25.66 -5.66 -21.31
CA VAL A 211 -25.48 -4.92 -20.04
C VAL A 211 -26.79 -4.75 -19.28
N ALA A 212 -27.90 -4.43 -19.97
CA ALA A 212 -29.21 -4.26 -19.33
C ALA A 212 -29.67 -5.55 -18.62
N VAL A 213 -29.46 -6.72 -19.25
CA VAL A 213 -29.78 -8.03 -18.67
C VAL A 213 -28.96 -8.30 -17.39
N LEU A 214 -27.66 -8.01 -17.42
CA LEU A 214 -26.77 -8.20 -16.26
C LEU A 214 -27.14 -7.27 -15.09
N GLN A 215 -27.50 -6.01 -15.38
CA GLN A 215 -27.92 -5.03 -14.37
C GLN A 215 -29.27 -5.40 -13.73
N ALA A 216 -30.25 -5.87 -14.51
CA ALA A 216 -31.53 -6.33 -14.00
C ALA A 216 -31.39 -7.50 -13.00
N HIS A 217 -30.42 -8.39 -13.24
CA HIS A 217 -30.13 -9.49 -12.30
C HIS A 217 -29.50 -8.98 -10.99
N GLN A 218 -28.58 -8.01 -11.05
CA GLN A 218 -27.93 -7.44 -9.85
C GLN A 218 -28.91 -6.62 -9.00
N ALA A 219 -29.76 -5.79 -9.62
CA ALA A 219 -30.77 -5.00 -8.92
C ALA A 219 -31.67 -5.87 -8.03
N LYS A 220 -32.12 -7.03 -8.57
CA LYS A 220 -32.95 -8.00 -7.84
C LYS A 220 -32.27 -8.57 -6.59
N GLN A 221 -30.94 -8.67 -6.56
CA GLN A 221 -30.19 -9.14 -5.38
C GLN A 221 -29.99 -8.03 -4.34
N GLY A 222 -29.61 -6.82 -4.78
CA GLY A 222 -29.41 -5.66 -3.89
C GLY A 222 -30.69 -5.27 -3.13
N ARG A 223 -31.82 -5.29 -3.85
CA ARG A 223 -33.18 -5.08 -3.33
C ARG A 223 -33.52 -5.96 -2.11
N ILE A 224 -33.35 -7.28 -2.24
CA ILE A 224 -33.68 -8.24 -1.16
C ILE A 224 -32.80 -7.99 0.07
N ARG A 225 -31.50 -7.74 -0.13
CA ARG A 225 -30.58 -7.37 0.96
C ARG A 225 -31.01 -6.08 1.66
N GLY A 226 -31.42 -5.06 0.90
CA GLY A 226 -31.87 -3.76 1.42
C GLY A 226 -33.08 -3.87 2.35
N ILE A 227 -34.06 -4.70 2.00
CA ILE A 227 -35.21 -5.02 2.87
C ILE A 227 -34.73 -5.70 4.17
N ILE A 228 -33.84 -6.69 4.07
CA ILE A 228 -33.35 -7.45 5.23
C ILE A 228 -32.60 -6.56 6.23
N VAL A 229 -31.72 -5.66 5.77
CA VAL A 229 -31.00 -4.75 6.68
C VAL A 229 -31.89 -3.66 7.27
N PHE A 230 -32.97 -3.29 6.60
CA PHE A 230 -34.00 -2.40 7.14
C PHE A 230 -34.75 -3.04 8.33
N GLU A 231 -35.26 -4.26 8.16
CA GLU A 231 -35.95 -4.97 9.25
C GLU A 231 -34.99 -5.27 10.43
N LEU A 232 -33.70 -5.48 10.14
CA LEU A 232 -32.66 -5.64 11.15
C LEU A 232 -32.41 -4.34 11.94
N HIS A 233 -32.35 -3.16 11.29
CA HIS A 233 -32.19 -1.89 12.01
C HIS A 233 -33.33 -1.66 13.01
N ALA A 234 -34.56 -1.98 12.60
CA ALA A 234 -35.77 -1.78 13.39
C ALA A 234 -35.77 -2.70 14.62
N SER A 235 -35.42 -3.97 14.41
CA SER A 235 -35.27 -4.99 15.46
C SER A 235 -34.22 -4.58 16.51
N VAL A 236 -33.06 -4.08 16.08
CA VAL A 236 -31.96 -3.67 16.98
C VAL A 236 -32.29 -2.41 17.78
N ALA A 237 -32.88 -1.40 17.14
CA ALA A 237 -33.31 -0.17 17.83
C ALA A 237 -34.38 -0.44 18.88
N GLU A 238 -35.40 -1.23 18.54
CA GLU A 238 -36.51 -1.57 19.43
C GLU A 238 -36.04 -2.46 20.60
N LEU A 239 -35.10 -3.38 20.38
CA LEU A 239 -34.49 -4.18 21.45
C LEU A 239 -33.74 -3.31 22.46
N GLY A 240 -32.91 -2.37 21.97
CA GLY A 240 -32.22 -1.40 22.83
C GLY A 240 -33.19 -0.55 23.64
N ARG A 241 -34.22 0.00 22.98
CA ARG A 241 -35.27 0.81 23.62
C ARG A 241 -36.01 0.02 24.70
N ARG A 242 -36.43 -1.23 24.43
CA ARG A 242 -37.12 -2.08 25.41
C ARG A 242 -36.26 -2.34 26.64
N LYS A 243 -34.99 -2.72 26.45
CA LYS A 243 -34.06 -2.96 27.57
C LYS A 243 -33.84 -1.72 28.42
N SER A 244 -33.71 -0.55 27.80
CA SER A 244 -33.52 0.71 28.53
C SER A 244 -34.78 1.11 29.30
N ASN A 245 -35.96 0.98 28.69
CA ASN A 245 -37.25 1.19 29.37
C ASN A 245 -37.49 0.22 30.54
N GLN A 246 -36.89 -0.98 30.50
CA GLN A 246 -36.93 -1.99 31.57
C GLN A 246 -35.80 -1.80 32.61
N GLY A 247 -34.98 -0.75 32.52
CA GLY A 247 -33.85 -0.50 33.42
C GLY A 247 -32.69 -1.50 33.28
N GLN A 248 -32.71 -2.37 32.27
CA GLN A 248 -31.71 -3.43 32.07
C GLN A 248 -30.41 -2.94 31.43
N ILE A 249 -30.41 -1.76 30.80
CA ILE A 249 -29.23 -1.14 30.19
C ILE A 249 -29.18 0.37 30.44
N ASP A 250 -27.97 0.90 30.57
CA ASP A 250 -27.71 2.33 30.74
C ASP A 250 -27.75 3.14 29.42
N SER A 251 -27.62 4.46 29.52
CA SER A 251 -27.64 5.37 28.35
C SER A 251 -26.48 5.20 27.36
N ALA A 252 -25.33 4.67 27.79
CA ALA A 252 -24.19 4.38 26.92
C ALA A 252 -24.35 3.03 26.21
N GLN A 253 -24.91 2.03 26.89
CA GLN A 253 -25.31 0.76 26.31
C GLN A 253 -26.47 0.94 25.31
N LEU A 254 -27.49 1.74 25.64
CA LEU A 254 -28.53 2.17 24.69
C LEU A 254 -27.92 2.88 23.48
N ARG A 255 -26.96 3.79 23.69
CA ARG A 255 -26.23 4.45 22.60
C ARG A 255 -25.52 3.44 21.68
N SER A 256 -25.04 2.31 22.20
CA SER A 256 -24.45 1.24 21.37
C SER A 256 -25.48 0.61 20.44
N PHE A 257 -26.65 0.18 20.94
CA PHE A 257 -27.73 -0.36 20.10
C PHE A 257 -28.20 0.64 19.03
N LEU A 258 -28.26 1.93 19.36
CA LEU A 258 -28.65 2.99 18.43
C LEU A 258 -27.57 3.33 17.39
N LEU A 259 -26.29 3.08 17.68
CA LEU A 259 -25.19 3.18 16.71
C LEU A 259 -25.12 1.95 15.79
N GLU A 260 -25.34 0.75 16.34
CA GLU A 260 -25.44 -0.51 15.56
C GLU A 260 -26.62 -0.45 14.59
N SER A 261 -27.81 -0.10 15.08
CA SER A 261 -28.99 0.15 14.24
C SER A 261 -28.67 1.15 13.13
N LYS A 262 -27.98 2.26 13.43
CA LYS A 262 -27.58 3.26 12.44
C LYS A 262 -26.69 2.70 11.32
N GLU A 263 -25.75 1.79 11.58
CA GLU A 263 -24.91 1.20 10.52
C GLU A 263 -25.77 0.40 9.51
N TYR A 264 -26.68 -0.47 9.98
CA TYR A 264 -27.64 -1.19 9.11
C TYR A 264 -28.57 -0.24 8.33
N LEU A 265 -28.99 0.85 8.99
CA LEU A 265 -29.91 1.84 8.45
C LEU A 265 -29.26 2.65 7.31
N GLN A 266 -27.97 2.96 7.43
CA GLN A 266 -27.18 3.56 6.36
C GLN A 266 -26.99 2.60 5.18
N GLU A 267 -26.83 1.30 5.44
CA GLU A 267 -26.76 0.27 4.39
C GLU A 267 -28.10 0.14 3.63
N ALA A 268 -29.23 0.12 4.35
CA ALA A 268 -30.58 0.10 3.76
C ALA A 268 -30.81 1.29 2.81
N VAL A 269 -30.45 2.50 3.26
CA VAL A 269 -30.51 3.72 2.44
C VAL A 269 -29.65 3.59 1.18
N TRP A 270 -28.43 3.05 1.27
CA TRP A 270 -27.53 2.89 0.12
C TRP A 270 -28.03 1.84 -0.89
N LEU A 271 -28.55 0.71 -0.42
CA LEU A 271 -29.02 -0.39 -1.28
C LEU A 271 -30.30 -0.04 -2.05
N LEU A 272 -31.17 0.80 -1.50
CA LEU A 272 -32.51 1.06 -2.03
C LEU A 272 -32.70 2.45 -2.68
N GLN A 273 -31.65 3.30 -2.72
CA GLN A 273 -31.73 4.69 -3.19
C GLN A 273 -32.18 4.91 -4.65
N TYR A 274 -32.22 3.84 -5.46
CA TYR A 274 -32.64 3.88 -6.86
C TYR A 274 -33.98 3.18 -7.11
N GLU A 275 -34.64 2.66 -6.06
CA GLU A 275 -35.95 2.00 -6.21
C GLU A 275 -37.08 3.04 -6.34
N PRO A 276 -37.97 2.92 -7.35
CA PRO A 276 -39.09 3.84 -7.53
C PRO A 276 -40.00 3.90 -6.30
N SER A 277 -40.36 5.11 -5.86
CA SER A 277 -41.22 5.36 -4.68
C SER A 277 -42.64 4.80 -4.79
N THR A 278 -43.06 4.36 -5.98
CA THR A 278 -44.30 3.60 -6.21
C THR A 278 -44.21 2.16 -5.69
N LEU A 279 -43.02 1.54 -5.76
CA LEU A 279 -42.77 0.17 -5.30
C LEU A 279 -42.62 0.10 -3.77
N PRO A 280 -42.89 -1.06 -3.13
CA PRO A 280 -42.63 -1.28 -1.71
C PRO A 280 -41.21 -0.88 -1.28
N GLU A 281 -40.22 -1.17 -2.10
CA GLU A 281 -38.80 -1.01 -1.76
C GLU A 281 -38.35 0.47 -1.82
N GLY A 282 -38.94 1.29 -2.71
CA GLY A 282 -38.75 2.74 -2.71
C GLY A 282 -39.46 3.43 -1.52
N LYS A 283 -40.55 2.85 -1.01
CA LYS A 283 -41.18 3.29 0.25
C LYS A 283 -40.31 2.94 1.45
N ILE A 284 -39.71 1.74 1.47
CA ILE A 284 -38.73 1.32 2.48
C ILE A 284 -37.49 2.24 2.46
N PHE A 285 -36.95 2.59 1.28
CA PHE A 285 -35.89 3.62 1.15
C PHE A 285 -36.27 4.95 1.81
N THR A 286 -37.49 5.43 1.55
CA THR A 286 -37.99 6.70 2.07
C THR A 286 -38.08 6.65 3.60
N GLN A 287 -38.71 5.61 4.14
CA GLN A 287 -38.79 5.37 5.58
C GLN A 287 -37.41 5.20 6.22
N ALA A 288 -36.44 4.60 5.53
CA ALA A 288 -35.07 4.48 6.01
C ALA A 288 -34.40 5.86 6.16
N LYS A 289 -34.56 6.74 5.16
CA LYS A 289 -34.02 8.10 5.22
C LYS A 289 -34.59 8.92 6.39
N ASP A 290 -35.89 8.77 6.67
CA ASP A 290 -36.57 9.48 7.76
C ASP A 290 -36.22 8.89 9.14
N ASN A 291 -36.12 7.55 9.23
CA ASN A 291 -35.59 6.87 10.41
C ASN A 291 -34.14 7.28 10.69
N LEU A 292 -33.30 7.44 9.67
CA LEU A 292 -31.89 7.85 9.82
C LEU A 292 -31.81 9.27 10.40
N THR A 293 -32.63 10.17 9.89
CA THR A 293 -32.72 11.55 10.37
C THR A 293 -33.14 11.58 11.84
N SER A 294 -34.20 10.84 12.19
CA SER A 294 -34.72 10.73 13.56
C SER A 294 -33.70 10.13 14.54
N LEU A 295 -33.02 9.06 14.13
CA LEU A 295 -32.01 8.34 14.92
C LEU A 295 -30.78 9.22 15.20
N ASN A 296 -30.38 10.07 14.24
CA ASN A 296 -29.31 11.05 14.46
C ASN A 296 -29.70 12.09 15.53
N SER A 297 -30.94 12.58 15.53
CA SER A 297 -31.44 13.50 16.57
C SER A 297 -31.44 12.85 17.96
N VAL A 298 -31.90 11.59 18.08
CA VAL A 298 -31.85 10.84 19.36
C VAL A 298 -30.40 10.65 19.84
N LEU A 299 -29.48 10.32 18.93
CA LEU A 299 -28.05 10.19 19.24
C LEU A 299 -27.37 11.53 19.60
N GLN A 300 -27.92 12.67 19.17
CA GLN A 300 -27.49 14.00 19.61
C GLN A 300 -28.03 14.31 21.02
N THR A 301 -29.31 14.05 21.30
CA THR A 301 -29.90 14.25 22.64
C THR A 301 -29.21 13.40 23.71
N LEU A 302 -28.97 12.12 23.43
CA LEU A 302 -28.20 11.22 24.31
C LEU A 302 -26.73 11.65 24.52
N HIS A 303 -26.19 12.51 23.65
CA HIS A 303 -24.85 13.11 23.81
C HIS A 303 -24.92 14.46 24.53
N ALA A 304 -26.05 15.17 24.46
CA ALA A 304 -26.29 16.39 25.24
C ALA A 304 -26.40 16.07 26.74
N SER A 305 -27.09 14.97 27.10
CA SER A 305 -27.27 14.49 28.48
C SER A 305 -26.00 13.93 29.15
N MET A 306 -24.90 13.75 28.41
CA MET A 306 -23.60 13.42 29.02
C MET A 306 -23.04 14.68 29.71
N GLY A 307 -22.89 14.64 31.04
CA GLY A 307 -22.65 15.82 31.87
C GLY A 307 -21.38 16.63 31.51
N GLU A 308 -21.37 17.91 31.86
CA GLU A 308 -20.30 18.85 31.47
C GLU A 308 -18.90 18.42 31.92
N HIS A 309 -18.78 17.71 33.05
CA HIS A 309 -17.54 17.12 33.53
C HIS A 309 -16.90 16.15 32.51
N GLN A 310 -17.71 15.35 31.80
CA GLN A 310 -17.20 14.50 30.71
C GLN A 310 -16.82 15.32 29.48
N LYS A 311 -17.47 16.47 29.21
CA LYS A 311 -17.13 17.35 28.07
C LYS A 311 -15.81 18.08 28.30
N THR A 312 -15.50 18.51 29.52
CA THR A 312 -14.18 19.07 29.89
C THR A 312 -13.11 17.99 29.98
N HIS A 313 -13.40 16.80 30.52
CA HIS A 313 -12.48 15.66 30.47
C HIS A 313 -12.16 15.25 29.03
N TRP A 314 -13.17 15.10 28.16
CA TRP A 314 -12.99 14.75 26.75
C TRP A 314 -12.14 15.77 25.98
N LYS A 315 -12.30 17.08 26.23
CA LYS A 315 -11.44 18.11 25.63
C LYS A 315 -9.96 17.93 26.01
N LYS A 316 -9.65 17.48 27.23
CA LYS A 316 -8.27 17.17 27.68
C LYS A 316 -7.78 15.80 27.19
N HIS A 317 -8.68 14.82 27.10
CA HIS A 317 -8.38 13.43 26.77
C HIS A 317 -8.26 13.16 25.26
N LYS A 318 -9.02 13.85 24.40
CA LYS A 318 -9.15 13.54 22.96
C LYS A 318 -7.81 13.43 22.21
N SER A 319 -6.82 14.25 22.53
CA SER A 319 -5.47 14.20 21.94
C SER A 319 -4.70 12.92 22.30
N HIS A 320 -4.90 12.40 23.51
CA HIS A 320 -4.23 11.23 24.09
C HIS A 320 -5.03 9.93 23.93
N CYS A 321 -6.34 10.03 23.67
CA CYS A 321 -7.23 8.90 23.45
C CYS A 321 -6.73 8.02 22.28
N ARG A 322 -6.40 6.76 22.56
CA ARG A 322 -5.96 5.76 21.57
C ARG A 322 -6.71 4.44 21.80
N PRO A 323 -6.88 3.60 20.76
CA PRO A 323 -7.54 2.30 20.88
C PRO A 323 -6.62 1.21 21.49
N MET A 324 -5.68 1.59 22.36
CA MET A 324 -4.70 0.70 22.98
C MET A 324 -4.62 0.92 24.49
N LYS A 325 -4.19 -0.11 25.23
CA LYS A 325 -3.90 -0.09 26.68
C LYS A 325 -2.55 -0.79 26.89
N LEU A 326 -1.65 -0.16 27.65
CA LEU A 326 -0.38 -0.77 28.04
C LEU A 326 -0.63 -1.87 29.09
N CYS A 327 0.04 -2.99 28.92
CA CYS A 327 0.04 -4.16 29.79
C CYS A 327 1.48 -4.65 30.02
N GLU A 328 1.67 -5.55 30.98
CA GLU A 328 2.98 -6.07 31.35
C GLU A 328 2.89 -7.55 31.73
N ASP A 329 3.87 -8.34 31.28
CA ASP A 329 3.99 -9.78 31.43
C ASP A 329 5.47 -10.19 31.64
N LYS A 330 5.71 -11.38 32.19
CA LYS A 330 7.05 -11.92 32.48
C LYS A 330 7.84 -12.39 31.24
N VAL A 331 7.18 -12.63 30.11
CA VAL A 331 7.79 -13.16 28.87
C VAL A 331 7.94 -12.05 27.82
N LEU A 332 6.92 -11.20 27.68
CA LEU A 332 6.89 -10.10 26.71
C LEU A 332 7.41 -8.76 27.27
N GLY A 333 7.57 -8.64 28.59
CA GLY A 333 7.79 -7.34 29.23
C GLY A 333 6.56 -6.45 29.06
N ARG A 334 6.75 -5.20 28.62
CA ARG A 334 5.67 -4.22 28.41
C ARG A 334 5.18 -4.24 26.97
N TYR A 335 3.89 -4.45 26.80
CA TYR A 335 3.23 -4.63 25.49
C TYR A 335 1.87 -3.91 25.45
N TYR A 336 1.31 -3.71 24.26
CA TYR A 336 -0.02 -3.10 24.08
C TYR A 336 -1.09 -4.12 23.72
N ILE A 337 -2.27 -3.99 24.32
CA ILE A 337 -3.51 -4.64 23.86
C ILE A 337 -4.51 -3.61 23.31
N ALA A 338 -5.43 -4.04 22.46
CA ALA A 338 -6.53 -3.22 21.97
C ALA A 338 -7.52 -2.87 23.10
N SER A 339 -7.78 -1.58 23.34
CA SER A 339 -8.70 -1.12 24.39
C SER A 339 -10.18 -1.10 23.96
N ARG A 340 -10.44 -1.30 22.66
CA ARG A 340 -11.76 -1.49 22.04
C ARG A 340 -11.57 -2.19 20.69
N SER A 341 -12.67 -2.55 20.03
CA SER A 341 -12.64 -3.01 18.64
C SER A 341 -12.01 -1.97 17.72
N ILE A 342 -11.15 -2.41 16.81
CA ILE A 342 -10.43 -1.56 15.83
C ILE A 342 -10.84 -2.04 14.43
N LYS A 343 -11.26 -1.12 13.55
CA LYS A 343 -11.65 -1.46 12.18
C LYS A 343 -10.39 -1.62 11.30
N ALA A 344 -10.43 -2.49 10.28
CA ALA A 344 -9.32 -2.64 9.34
C ALA A 344 -9.03 -1.29 8.64
N GLY A 345 -7.74 -0.99 8.41
CA GLY A 345 -7.26 0.30 7.91
C GLY A 345 -7.20 1.44 8.93
N GLU A 346 -7.78 1.28 10.14
CA GLU A 346 -7.81 2.33 11.16
C GLU A 346 -6.40 2.67 11.66
N VAL A 347 -6.12 3.97 11.86
CA VAL A 347 -4.86 4.45 12.43
C VAL A 347 -4.85 4.24 13.95
N VAL A 348 -4.02 3.30 14.40
CA VAL A 348 -3.88 2.89 15.80
C VAL A 348 -2.87 3.78 16.53
N LEU A 349 -1.73 4.07 15.89
CA LEU A 349 -0.71 4.99 16.40
C LEU A 349 -0.22 5.92 15.29
N ARG A 350 0.04 7.18 15.66
CA ARG A 350 0.84 8.14 14.90
C ARG A 350 1.69 8.91 15.90
N GLU A 351 3.00 8.92 15.71
CA GLU A 351 3.94 9.44 16.71
C GLU A 351 5.23 9.97 16.05
N PRO A 352 5.74 11.17 16.41
CA PRO A 352 7.06 11.65 16.00
C PRO A 352 8.19 10.94 16.78
N PRO A 353 9.41 10.90 16.25
CA PRO A 353 10.54 10.27 16.94
C PRO A 353 10.98 11.04 18.19
N LEU A 354 11.47 10.31 19.20
CA LEU A 354 12.17 10.87 20.37
C LEU A 354 13.56 11.37 19.99
N VAL A 355 14.28 10.59 19.19
CA VAL A 355 15.63 10.88 18.68
C VAL A 355 15.74 10.31 17.27
N GLN A 356 16.44 11.03 16.38
CA GLN A 356 16.81 10.55 15.05
C GLN A 356 18.25 10.90 14.71
N GLY A 357 18.93 10.02 13.98
CA GLY A 357 20.34 10.16 13.63
C GLY A 357 20.77 9.16 12.54
N PRO A 358 22.01 9.27 12.06
CA PRO A 358 22.54 8.33 11.06
C PRO A 358 22.54 6.89 11.57
N CYS A 359 22.38 5.94 10.65
CA CYS A 359 22.73 4.54 10.87
C CYS A 359 24.21 4.44 11.27
N GLN A 360 24.59 3.52 12.16
CA GLN A 360 26.00 3.38 12.56
C GLN A 360 26.89 3.02 11.35
N MET A 361 26.40 2.19 10.43
CA MET A 361 27.09 1.76 9.21
C MET A 361 26.94 2.76 8.04
N THR A 362 27.19 4.07 8.26
CA THR A 362 27.09 5.10 7.22
C THR A 362 28.43 5.75 6.89
N GLY A 363 28.58 6.23 5.64
CA GLY A 363 29.51 7.32 5.32
C GLY A 363 28.92 8.69 5.67
N PRO A 364 29.63 9.80 5.46
CA PRO A 364 29.18 11.11 5.93
C PRO A 364 27.81 11.55 5.37
N VAL A 365 26.89 11.88 6.28
CA VAL A 365 25.60 12.51 5.99
C VAL A 365 25.54 13.92 6.56
N CYS A 366 24.67 14.78 6.01
CA CYS A 366 24.40 16.07 6.61
C CYS A 366 23.68 15.86 7.96
N LEU A 367 24.28 16.34 9.05
CA LEU A 367 23.70 16.17 10.38
C LEU A 367 22.37 16.92 10.61
N GLY A 368 22.06 17.92 9.78
CA GLY A 368 20.80 18.67 9.81
C GLY A 368 19.60 17.94 9.18
N CYS A 369 19.80 17.22 8.06
CA CYS A 369 18.72 16.56 7.29
C CYS A 369 18.94 15.07 6.96
N LEU A 370 20.04 14.47 7.44
CA LEU A 370 20.42 13.05 7.34
C LEU A 370 20.63 12.48 5.91
N LYS A 371 20.52 13.31 4.86
CA LYS A 371 20.86 12.95 3.48
C LYS A 371 22.38 12.78 3.28
N ALA A 372 22.78 11.90 2.37
CA ALA A 372 24.17 11.76 1.93
C ALA A 372 24.81 13.10 1.51
N ILE A 373 26.09 13.26 1.84
CA ILE A 373 26.93 14.36 1.36
C ILE A 373 28.27 13.83 0.85
N SER A 374 28.89 14.58 -0.05
CA SER A 374 30.25 14.32 -0.53
C SER A 374 31.09 15.59 -0.39
N TYR A 375 32.41 15.47 -0.51
CA TYR A 375 33.34 16.59 -0.48
C TYR A 375 32.92 17.78 -1.36
N HIS A 376 32.25 17.53 -2.50
CA HIS A 376 31.78 18.56 -3.43
C HIS A 376 30.40 19.16 -3.07
N SER A 377 29.56 18.46 -2.30
CA SER A 377 28.22 18.91 -1.88
C SER A 377 28.13 19.33 -0.41
N SER A 378 29.19 19.13 0.36
CA SER A 378 29.30 19.55 1.76
C SER A 378 29.92 20.93 1.97
N GLU A 379 29.61 21.55 3.11
CA GLU A 379 30.31 22.71 3.69
C GLU A 379 30.56 22.48 5.18
N GLU A 380 31.70 22.96 5.71
CA GLU A 380 32.03 22.86 7.13
C GLU A 380 31.18 23.84 7.97
N CYS A 381 30.52 23.33 9.02
CA CYS A 381 29.79 24.16 9.97
C CYS A 381 30.72 25.19 10.65
N PRO A 382 30.38 26.49 10.68
CA PRO A 382 31.28 27.56 11.12
C PRO A 382 31.65 27.49 12.60
N LYS A 383 30.85 26.80 13.44
CA LYS A 383 31.09 26.61 14.86
C LYS A 383 31.97 25.37 15.10
N CYS A 384 31.50 24.21 14.67
CA CYS A 384 32.08 22.91 15.05
C CYS A 384 32.94 22.22 13.96
N GLY A 385 32.88 22.67 12.70
CA GLY A 385 33.60 22.05 11.56
C GLY A 385 32.98 20.77 10.99
N TRP A 386 31.85 20.26 11.53
CA TRP A 386 31.18 19.10 10.95
C TRP A 386 30.64 19.43 9.55
N PRO A 387 30.76 18.52 8.57
CA PRO A 387 30.25 18.75 7.22
C PRO A 387 28.72 18.65 7.19
N LEU A 388 28.08 19.66 6.61
CA LEU A 388 26.64 19.76 6.37
C LEU A 388 26.39 19.93 4.86
N CYS A 389 25.16 19.75 4.38
CA CYS A 389 24.82 20.17 3.02
C CYS A 389 24.70 21.70 2.94
N ARG A 390 24.71 22.25 1.72
CA ARG A 390 24.62 23.70 1.45
C ARG A 390 23.27 24.36 1.78
N ASP A 391 22.31 23.63 2.33
CA ASP A 391 21.02 24.18 2.74
C ASP A 391 21.20 25.00 4.05
N PRO A 392 20.92 26.33 4.06
CA PRO A 392 21.04 27.14 5.26
C PRO A 392 20.20 26.62 6.44
N GLN A 393 19.05 26.00 6.17
CA GLN A 393 18.19 25.43 7.22
C GLN A 393 18.89 24.29 7.96
N CYS A 394 19.76 23.53 7.29
CA CYS A 394 20.51 22.45 7.92
C CYS A 394 21.64 22.93 8.84
N ARG A 395 22.11 24.18 8.66
CA ARG A 395 23.15 24.83 9.48
C ARG A 395 22.59 25.43 10.78
N GLU A 396 21.29 25.68 10.83
CA GLU A 396 20.56 26.20 12.00
C GLU A 396 19.61 25.17 12.64
N SER A 397 19.47 23.99 12.02
CA SER A 397 18.65 22.87 12.49
C SER A 397 19.05 22.36 13.88
N GLU A 398 18.08 22.30 14.80
CA GLU A 398 18.24 21.73 16.15
C GLU A 398 18.73 20.27 16.14
N HIS A 399 18.53 19.53 15.04
CA HIS A 399 19.04 18.17 14.91
C HIS A 399 20.57 18.10 14.95
N HIS A 400 21.27 19.15 14.51
CA HIS A 400 22.73 19.20 14.54
C HIS A 400 23.29 19.71 15.90
N THR A 401 22.46 20.35 16.74
CA THR A 401 22.92 20.96 18.00
C THR A 401 23.76 20.02 18.89
N PRO A 402 23.42 18.73 19.10
CA PRO A 402 24.21 17.84 19.95
C PRO A 402 25.66 17.66 19.49
N GLU A 403 25.90 17.48 18.19
CA GLU A 403 27.26 17.41 17.64
C GLU A 403 27.95 18.78 17.67
N CYS A 404 27.19 19.83 17.36
CA CYS A 404 27.71 21.19 17.22
C CYS A 404 28.21 21.76 18.54
N ASP A 405 27.39 21.67 19.58
CA ASP A 405 27.63 22.18 20.93
C ASP A 405 28.85 21.51 21.57
N TRP A 406 28.81 20.19 21.76
CA TRP A 406 29.92 19.49 22.43
C TRP A 406 31.23 19.50 21.62
N THR A 407 31.20 19.59 20.28
CA THR A 407 32.43 19.81 19.49
C THR A 407 33.00 21.23 19.67
N ALA A 408 32.15 22.25 19.80
CA ALA A 408 32.59 23.63 19.97
C ALA A 408 33.01 23.93 21.42
N ASN A 409 32.18 23.56 22.40
CA ASN A 409 32.24 24.04 23.78
C ASN A 409 32.94 23.07 24.74
N LYS A 410 32.88 21.75 24.51
CA LYS A 410 33.57 20.73 25.34
C LYS A 410 34.90 20.29 24.76
N ARG A 411 34.94 19.99 23.45
CA ARG A 411 36.19 19.67 22.74
C ARG A 411 37.06 20.90 22.45
N GLY A 412 36.49 22.11 22.39
CA GLY A 412 37.21 23.37 22.17
C GLY A 412 37.89 23.49 20.79
N LYS A 413 37.62 22.57 19.85
CA LYS A 413 38.31 22.49 18.56
C LYS A 413 37.39 21.92 17.49
N LYS A 414 37.42 22.52 16.30
CA LYS A 414 36.67 22.05 15.13
C LYS A 414 37.09 20.63 14.70
N ILE A 415 36.13 19.82 14.26
CA ILE A 415 36.42 18.60 13.50
C ILE A 415 36.83 18.99 12.07
N LYS A 416 37.50 18.08 11.36
CA LYS A 416 37.73 18.17 9.92
C LYS A 416 37.55 16.78 9.32
N ILE A 417 36.56 16.63 8.44
CA ILE A 417 36.26 15.38 7.75
C ILE A 417 36.74 15.51 6.31
N SER A 418 37.90 14.94 6.00
CA SER A 418 38.49 14.95 4.65
C SER A 418 38.28 13.65 3.87
N ASN A 419 37.78 12.60 4.53
CA ASN A 419 37.51 11.31 3.92
C ASN A 419 36.02 10.97 4.00
N PHE A 420 35.48 10.40 2.93
CA PHE A 420 34.04 10.09 2.77
C PHE A 420 33.81 8.59 2.53
N THR A 421 34.61 7.74 3.20
CA THR A 421 34.43 6.28 3.24
C THR A 421 33.14 5.88 3.97
N THR A 422 32.61 4.70 3.62
CA THR A 422 31.50 4.03 4.30
C THR A 422 31.98 2.68 4.83
N PRO A 423 31.81 2.35 6.13
CA PRO A 423 31.38 3.26 7.20
C PRO A 423 32.45 4.34 7.51
N HIS A 424 32.03 5.43 8.15
CA HIS A 424 32.92 6.47 8.66
C HIS A 424 32.93 6.46 10.20
N PRO A 425 34.06 6.16 10.88
CA PRO A 425 34.08 5.93 12.33
C PRO A 425 33.46 7.04 13.18
N SER A 426 33.68 8.31 12.84
CA SER A 426 33.08 9.42 13.60
C SER A 426 31.55 9.50 13.50
N TYR A 427 30.91 8.85 12.51
CA TYR A 427 29.46 8.80 12.38
C TYR A 427 28.81 7.67 13.20
N GLU A 428 29.54 6.59 13.52
CA GLU A 428 29.06 5.45 14.32
C GLU A 428 28.48 5.86 15.68
N CYS A 429 28.99 6.95 16.27
CA CYS A 429 28.63 7.41 17.61
C CYS A 429 27.46 8.40 17.67
N ILE A 430 27.02 8.96 16.54
CA ILE A 430 26.18 10.18 16.52
C ILE A 430 24.78 9.93 17.09
N ILE A 431 24.16 8.79 16.79
CA ILE A 431 22.86 8.44 17.39
C ILE A 431 22.93 8.34 18.92
N ALA A 432 24.03 7.78 19.47
CA ALA A 432 24.26 7.71 20.90
C ALA A 432 24.50 9.10 21.50
N LEU A 433 25.33 9.94 20.86
CA LEU A 433 25.54 11.35 21.24
C LEU A 433 24.20 12.10 21.37
N ARG A 434 23.31 11.96 20.38
CA ARG A 434 21.98 12.61 20.36
C ARG A 434 21.03 12.10 21.44
N CYS A 435 21.17 10.85 21.88
CA CYS A 435 20.42 10.31 23.00
C CYS A 435 20.97 10.84 24.34
N LEU A 436 22.30 10.79 24.53
CA LEU A 436 22.99 11.27 25.72
C LEU A 436 22.74 12.77 25.96
N TYR A 437 22.73 13.58 24.90
CA TYR A 437 22.43 15.02 24.96
C TYR A 437 21.05 15.35 25.55
N LYS A 438 20.10 14.40 25.55
CA LYS A 438 18.78 14.58 26.18
C LYS A 438 18.85 14.63 27.71
N LYS A 439 19.85 13.98 28.34
CA LYS A 439 20.01 13.89 29.81
C LYS A 439 19.98 15.27 30.49
N SER A 440 20.66 16.26 29.91
CA SER A 440 20.71 17.63 30.42
C SER A 440 19.75 18.60 29.72
N HIS A 441 19.48 18.44 28.42
CA HIS A 441 18.74 19.44 27.64
C HIS A 441 17.25 19.15 27.47
N GLN A 442 16.83 17.89 27.54
CA GLN A 442 15.42 17.47 27.39
C GLN A 442 15.12 16.26 28.30
N PRO A 443 15.14 16.42 29.64
CA PRO A 443 15.01 15.30 30.58
C PRO A 443 13.77 14.43 30.35
N GLN A 444 12.64 15.04 30.01
CA GLN A 444 11.38 14.36 29.68
C GLN A 444 11.44 13.43 28.45
N ILE A 445 12.52 13.49 27.65
CA ILE A 445 12.84 12.54 26.58
C ILE A 445 13.85 11.51 27.08
N TRP A 446 14.84 11.92 27.88
CA TRP A 446 15.78 11.02 28.54
C TRP A 446 15.07 9.98 29.43
N ASP A 447 14.12 10.42 30.25
CA ASP A 447 13.33 9.56 31.13
C ASP A 447 12.57 8.47 30.36
N LYS A 448 12.17 8.77 29.11
CA LYS A 448 11.52 7.80 28.21
C LYS A 448 12.52 6.84 27.59
N LEU A 449 13.64 7.34 27.08
CA LEU A 449 14.73 6.50 26.55
C LEU A 449 15.19 5.50 27.62
N MET A 450 15.35 5.94 28.87
CA MET A 450 15.81 5.09 29.97
C MET A 450 14.76 4.07 30.46
N GLN A 451 13.49 4.23 30.06
CA GLN A 451 12.41 3.25 30.22
C GLN A 451 12.32 2.24 29.06
N LEU A 452 13.03 2.43 27.95
CA LEU A 452 13.07 1.46 26.85
C LEU A 452 13.94 0.26 27.22
N GLU A 453 13.63 -0.90 26.63
CA GLU A 453 14.39 -2.12 26.89
C GLU A 453 15.77 -2.06 26.24
N ALA A 454 16.78 -2.63 26.90
CA ALA A 454 18.17 -2.61 26.47
C ALA A 454 18.79 -4.02 26.37
N HIS A 455 18.14 -5.05 26.93
CA HIS A 455 18.64 -6.43 27.03
C HIS A 455 20.10 -6.46 27.50
N VAL A 456 20.38 -5.81 28.64
CA VAL A 456 21.74 -5.43 29.04
C VAL A 456 22.67 -6.63 29.16
N GLU A 457 22.19 -7.76 29.68
CA GLU A 457 23.01 -8.95 29.90
C GLU A 457 23.23 -9.75 28.61
N GLU A 458 22.22 -9.85 27.75
CA GLU A 458 22.32 -10.50 26.44
C GLU A 458 23.16 -9.66 25.47
N TYR A 459 23.03 -8.33 25.53
CA TYR A 459 23.85 -7.38 24.81
C TYR A 459 25.32 -7.46 25.23
N LYS A 460 25.64 -7.47 26.54
CA LYS A 460 27.01 -7.66 27.07
C LYS A 460 27.69 -8.92 26.52
N ASN A 461 26.94 -10.00 26.36
CA ASN A 461 27.44 -11.28 25.83
C ASN A 461 27.51 -11.32 24.28
N SER A 462 27.07 -10.26 23.59
CA SER A 462 27.08 -10.20 22.12
C SER A 462 28.39 -9.59 21.57
N PRO A 463 28.87 -10.01 20.38
CA PRO A 463 30.06 -9.42 19.75
C PRO A 463 29.96 -7.91 19.50
N LYS A 464 28.74 -7.36 19.42
CA LYS A 464 28.49 -5.93 19.21
C LYS A 464 28.93 -5.08 20.40
N TYR A 465 28.84 -5.59 21.63
CA TYR A 465 29.21 -4.86 22.85
C TYR A 465 30.65 -4.34 22.82
N GLU A 466 31.60 -5.19 22.44
CA GLU A 466 33.01 -4.82 22.35
C GLU A 466 33.30 -3.86 21.18
N ASN A 467 32.54 -3.95 20.08
CA ASN A 467 32.63 -2.98 18.99
C ASN A 467 32.10 -1.60 19.43
N ASP A 468 30.92 -1.52 20.03
CA ASP A 468 30.36 -0.26 20.52
C ASP A 468 31.20 0.32 21.67
N ARG A 469 31.79 -0.51 22.55
CA ARG A 469 32.75 -0.05 23.57
C ARG A 469 33.96 0.63 22.93
N ARG A 470 34.50 0.08 21.85
CA ARG A 470 35.69 0.61 21.16
C ARG A 470 35.38 1.83 20.27
N ASN A 471 34.34 1.73 19.44
CA ASN A 471 34.08 2.71 18.39
C ASN A 471 33.11 3.82 18.84
N VAL A 472 32.18 3.52 19.75
CA VAL A 472 31.20 4.49 20.26
C VAL A 472 31.65 5.05 21.60
N VAL A 473 31.79 4.23 22.66
CA VAL A 473 32.08 4.74 24.01
C VAL A 473 33.42 5.48 24.06
N GLN A 474 34.52 4.82 23.64
CA GLN A 474 35.83 5.45 23.69
C GLN A 474 35.95 6.65 22.73
N PHE A 475 35.20 6.70 21.62
CA PHE A 475 35.15 7.91 20.79
C PHE A 475 34.41 9.04 21.51
N LEU A 476 33.23 8.78 22.08
CA LEU A 476 32.44 9.78 22.81
C LEU A 476 33.22 10.40 23.97
N LEU A 477 33.80 9.57 24.84
CA LEU A 477 34.59 10.03 25.98
C LEU A 477 35.82 10.83 25.53
N ASN A 478 36.63 10.29 24.61
CA ASN A 478 37.92 10.91 24.27
C ASN A 478 37.82 12.09 23.29
N PHE A 479 36.87 12.06 22.34
CA PHE A 479 36.70 13.10 21.33
C PHE A 479 35.87 14.28 21.84
N PHE A 480 34.70 14.02 22.44
CA PHE A 480 33.78 15.06 22.90
C PHE A 480 34.03 15.51 24.35
N LYS A 481 34.91 14.83 25.11
CA LYS A 481 35.24 15.13 26.51
C LYS A 481 34.02 15.02 27.44
N LEU A 482 33.36 13.87 27.38
CA LEU A 482 32.12 13.54 28.09
C LEU A 482 32.31 12.63 29.31
N ASN A 483 33.56 12.52 29.79
CA ASN A 483 33.96 11.67 30.90
C ASN A 483 33.65 12.25 32.30
N GLU A 484 33.00 13.41 32.37
CA GLU A 484 32.53 14.02 33.62
C GLU A 484 31.00 13.85 33.78
N GLU A 485 30.28 13.65 32.66
CA GLU A 485 28.81 13.59 32.62
C GLU A 485 28.22 12.18 32.47
N PHE A 486 29.00 11.22 31.95
CA PHE A 486 28.52 9.87 31.63
C PHE A 486 29.56 8.80 31.95
N THR A 487 29.11 7.68 32.52
CA THR A 487 29.96 6.48 32.64
C THR A 487 29.95 5.66 31.34
N GLN A 488 30.91 4.74 31.19
CA GLN A 488 30.93 3.78 30.08
C GLN A 488 29.64 2.93 30.05
N GLU A 489 29.11 2.58 31.22
CA GLU A 489 27.94 1.73 31.41
C GLU A 489 26.65 2.45 31.03
N GLU A 490 26.53 3.76 31.31
CA GLU A 490 25.43 4.59 30.80
C GLU A 490 25.42 4.64 29.27
N ILE A 491 26.59 4.86 28.65
CA ILE A 491 26.73 4.93 27.19
C ILE A 491 26.42 3.56 26.56
N LEU A 492 26.87 2.46 27.17
CA LEU A 492 26.58 1.10 26.71
C LEU A 492 25.10 0.74 26.87
N LYS A 493 24.42 1.17 27.95
CA LYS A 493 22.96 1.02 28.06
C LYS A 493 22.24 1.78 26.93
N ILE A 494 22.69 2.98 26.57
CA ILE A 494 22.16 3.72 25.41
C ILE A 494 22.41 2.98 24.09
N CYS A 495 23.57 2.35 23.90
CA CYS A 495 23.82 1.50 22.72
C CYS A 495 22.87 0.28 22.66
N GLY A 496 22.59 -0.37 23.81
CA GLY A 496 21.58 -1.42 23.91
C GLY A 496 20.17 -0.93 23.57
N ILE A 497 19.76 0.23 24.10
CA ILE A 497 18.47 0.87 23.76
C ILE A 497 18.37 1.14 22.25
N ILE A 498 19.44 1.63 21.62
CA ILE A 498 19.49 1.84 20.17
C ILE A 498 19.34 0.51 19.42
N GLN A 499 20.12 -0.52 19.79
CA GLN A 499 20.06 -1.85 19.16
C GLN A 499 18.67 -2.48 19.23
N VAL A 500 17.98 -2.37 20.38
CA VAL A 500 16.67 -2.98 20.61
C VAL A 500 15.54 -2.15 20.00
N ASN A 501 15.54 -0.82 20.13
CA ASN A 501 14.37 0.03 19.86
C ASN A 501 14.45 0.89 18.60
N ALA A 502 15.62 1.06 17.98
CA ALA A 502 15.72 1.86 16.76
C ALA A 502 14.96 1.22 15.59
N HIS A 503 14.41 2.07 14.73
CA HIS A 503 13.83 1.69 13.45
C HIS A 503 14.58 2.40 12.32
N GLU A 504 14.87 1.66 11.25
CA GLU A 504 15.34 2.23 10.00
C GLU A 504 14.23 3.04 9.31
N MET A 505 14.62 4.19 8.77
CA MET A 505 13.76 5.22 8.20
C MET A 505 14.13 5.42 6.72
N PRO A 506 13.44 4.76 5.77
CA PRO A 506 13.71 4.82 4.33
C PRO A 506 13.15 6.11 3.70
N LEU A 507 13.53 7.27 4.27
CA LEU A 507 13.10 8.61 3.84
C LEU A 507 14.27 9.45 3.29
N THR A 508 15.49 8.91 3.35
CA THR A 508 16.71 9.45 2.75
C THR A 508 17.53 8.32 2.13
N GLU A 509 18.49 8.67 1.28
CA GLU A 509 19.55 7.77 0.83
C GLU A 509 20.89 8.30 1.39
N PRO A 510 21.65 7.52 2.18
CA PRO A 510 21.22 6.26 2.81
C PRO A 510 20.07 6.48 3.82
N SER A 511 19.43 5.40 4.24
CA SER A 511 18.48 5.41 5.36
C SER A 511 19.10 6.02 6.62
N TYR A 512 18.25 6.57 7.49
CA TYR A 512 18.63 6.94 8.86
C TYR A 512 17.90 6.06 9.90
N ILE A 513 18.21 6.23 11.19
CA ILE A 513 17.50 5.55 12.28
C ILE A 513 16.80 6.52 13.22
N ALA A 514 15.65 6.09 13.74
CA ALA A 514 14.87 6.82 14.72
C ALA A 514 14.37 5.92 15.85
N ILE A 515 14.29 6.48 17.06
CA ILE A 515 13.71 5.84 18.26
C ILE A 515 12.39 6.52 18.56
N PHE A 516 11.38 5.75 18.96
CA PHE A 516 10.03 6.21 19.26
C PHE A 516 9.66 5.94 20.73
N ASP A 517 8.46 6.34 21.16
CA ASP A 517 8.01 6.30 22.55
C ASP A 517 7.09 5.09 22.76
N ARG A 518 5.89 5.14 22.18
CA ARG A 518 4.87 4.09 22.28
C ARG A 518 5.10 2.98 21.27
N ALA A 519 5.64 3.29 20.09
CA ALA A 519 5.87 2.27 19.06
C ALA A 519 6.88 1.19 19.50
N SER A 520 7.75 1.49 20.47
CA SER A 520 8.71 0.54 21.04
C SER A 520 8.09 -0.48 22.02
N PHE A 521 6.84 -0.31 22.44
CA PHE A 521 6.08 -1.31 23.23
C PHE A 521 5.04 -2.07 22.37
N ILE A 522 5.18 -2.05 21.04
CA ILE A 522 4.33 -2.81 20.11
C ILE A 522 5.09 -4.09 19.74
N GLU A 523 4.60 -5.23 20.24
CA GLU A 523 5.34 -6.49 20.21
C GLU A 523 5.53 -7.10 18.81
N HIS A 524 6.31 -8.18 18.74
CA HIS A 524 6.55 -8.87 17.49
C HIS A 524 5.63 -10.08 17.26
N ASN A 525 5.01 -10.13 16.08
CA ASN A 525 4.47 -11.37 15.50
C ASN A 525 4.87 -11.45 14.01
N CYS A 526 5.23 -12.65 13.51
CA CYS A 526 5.50 -12.89 12.07
C CYS A 526 4.23 -12.93 11.21
N TYR A 527 3.04 -12.93 11.83
CA TYR A 527 1.71 -12.81 11.24
C TYR A 527 0.90 -11.69 11.95
N PRO A 528 1.38 -10.42 11.88
CA PRO A 528 0.94 -9.33 12.75
C PRO A 528 -0.53 -8.91 12.57
N ASN A 529 -0.99 -7.96 13.40
CA ASN A 529 -2.25 -7.26 13.19
C ASN A 529 -2.11 -5.77 12.87
N LEU A 530 -0.91 -5.18 13.05
CA LEU A 530 -0.59 -3.83 12.64
C LEU A 530 0.45 -3.79 11.49
N TYR A 531 0.22 -2.89 10.53
CA TYR A 531 1.19 -2.51 9.51
C TYR A 531 1.93 -1.24 9.93
N LYS A 532 3.26 -1.29 9.95
CA LYS A 532 4.15 -0.14 10.21
C LYS A 532 4.45 0.59 8.89
N SER A 533 4.30 1.90 8.92
CA SER A 533 4.73 2.82 7.85
C SER A 533 5.27 4.12 8.45
N PHE A 534 5.89 4.96 7.63
CA PHE A 534 6.36 6.29 8.03
C PHE A 534 5.69 7.38 7.20
N THR A 535 5.66 8.61 7.72
CA THR A 535 5.28 9.80 6.96
C THR A 535 6.53 10.51 6.43
N ASP A 536 6.36 11.35 5.41
CA ASP A 536 7.40 12.23 4.86
C ASP A 536 8.06 13.11 5.94
N SER A 537 7.31 13.39 7.02
CA SER A 537 7.75 14.11 8.23
C SER A 537 8.35 13.23 9.34
N GLY A 538 8.75 11.99 9.04
CA GLY A 538 9.43 11.08 9.97
C GLY A 538 8.55 10.45 11.06
N GLN A 539 7.23 10.63 11.05
CA GLN A 539 6.36 10.02 12.06
C GLN A 539 6.16 8.53 11.78
N VAL A 540 6.24 7.68 12.81
CA VAL A 540 5.77 6.30 12.71
C VAL A 540 4.24 6.28 12.69
N LEU A 541 3.69 5.43 11.84
CA LEU A 541 2.26 5.35 11.54
C LEU A 541 1.84 3.88 11.46
N LEU A 542 1.13 3.42 12.50
CA LEU A 542 0.62 2.05 12.62
C LEU A 542 -0.86 2.00 12.25
N ARG A 543 -1.21 1.14 11.28
CA ARG A 543 -2.60 0.87 10.85
C ARG A 543 -2.99 -0.57 11.09
N ALA A 544 -4.24 -0.83 11.46
CA ALA A 544 -4.76 -2.20 11.56
C ALA A 544 -4.83 -2.87 10.17
N MET A 545 -4.25 -4.05 10.02
CA MET A 545 -4.29 -4.88 8.81
C MET A 545 -5.61 -5.64 8.68
N LYS A 546 -6.10 -6.14 9.81
CA LYS A 546 -7.33 -6.92 9.99
C LYS A 546 -8.18 -6.27 11.09
N PRO A 547 -9.49 -6.57 11.22
CA PRO A 547 -10.25 -6.18 12.41
C PRO A 547 -9.56 -6.75 13.67
N ILE A 548 -9.56 -5.97 14.75
CA ILE A 548 -8.92 -6.35 16.03
C ILE A 548 -9.98 -6.22 17.13
N ALA A 549 -10.12 -7.23 17.99
CA ALA A 549 -11.09 -7.27 19.08
C ALA A 549 -10.53 -6.59 20.35
N PRO A 550 -11.39 -6.13 21.29
CA PRO A 550 -10.93 -5.64 22.59
C PRO A 550 -10.22 -6.76 23.35
N GLY A 551 -9.00 -6.49 23.84
CA GLY A 551 -8.17 -7.48 24.54
C GLY A 551 -7.08 -8.12 23.67
N ASP A 552 -7.19 -8.07 22.34
CA ASP A 552 -6.16 -8.61 21.44
C ASP A 552 -4.82 -7.88 21.62
N HIS A 553 -3.72 -8.64 21.60
CA HIS A 553 -2.35 -8.13 21.53
C HIS A 553 -2.11 -7.30 20.26
N LEU A 554 -1.37 -6.20 20.34
CA LEU A 554 -1.05 -5.31 19.21
C LEU A 554 0.40 -5.50 18.77
N SER A 555 0.58 -6.02 17.55
CA SER A 555 1.87 -6.54 17.06
C SER A 555 2.23 -6.08 15.64
N ILE A 556 3.53 -5.97 15.37
CA ILE A 556 4.12 -5.70 14.05
C ILE A 556 5.16 -6.78 13.67
N CYS A 557 5.49 -6.87 12.38
CA CYS A 557 6.67 -7.64 11.96
C CYS A 557 7.94 -6.82 12.21
N TYR A 558 8.94 -7.41 12.87
CA TYR A 558 10.26 -6.82 13.09
C TYR A 558 11.26 -7.24 12.01
N THR A 559 11.11 -8.46 11.48
CA THR A 559 11.92 -9.00 10.37
C THR A 559 11.31 -8.62 9.02
N ASP A 560 12.00 -8.93 7.93
CA ASP A 560 11.32 -9.11 6.64
C ASP A 560 10.30 -10.28 6.78
N PRO A 561 9.03 -10.11 6.35
CA PRO A 561 8.05 -11.20 6.36
C PRO A 561 8.31 -12.29 5.29
N LEU A 562 9.18 -12.03 4.30
CA LEU A 562 9.55 -12.96 3.22
C LEU A 562 10.78 -13.83 3.54
N TRP A 563 11.44 -13.65 4.68
CA TRP A 563 12.44 -14.62 5.14
C TRP A 563 11.78 -15.89 5.70
N GLY A 564 12.41 -17.06 5.51
CA GLY A 564 12.02 -18.33 6.14
C GLY A 564 12.15 -18.35 7.67
N THR A 565 11.50 -19.29 8.35
CA THR A 565 11.35 -19.30 9.82
C THR A 565 12.68 -19.26 10.57
N ILE A 566 13.69 -20.01 10.11
CA ILE A 566 15.01 -20.04 10.74
C ILE A 566 15.68 -18.66 10.64
N ASN A 567 15.66 -18.04 9.45
CA ASN A 567 16.21 -16.70 9.23
C ASN A 567 15.50 -15.63 10.07
N ARG A 568 14.16 -15.71 10.20
CA ARG A 568 13.41 -14.81 11.09
C ARG A 568 13.80 -15.00 12.55
N ARG A 569 13.85 -16.25 13.05
CA ARG A 569 14.24 -16.54 14.45
C ARG A 569 15.68 -16.13 14.74
N HIS A 570 16.63 -16.44 13.86
CA HIS A 570 18.03 -16.04 14.01
C HIS A 570 18.20 -14.52 14.07
N HIS A 571 17.52 -13.76 13.19
CA HIS A 571 17.54 -12.30 13.24
C HIS A 571 16.97 -11.73 14.55
N LEU A 572 15.87 -12.29 15.06
CA LEU A 572 15.27 -11.84 16.32
C LEU A 572 16.15 -12.18 17.52
N GLN A 573 16.76 -13.37 17.54
CA GLN A 573 17.67 -13.78 18.60
C GLN A 573 18.96 -12.94 18.62
N THR A 574 19.49 -12.56 17.45
CA THR A 574 20.74 -11.77 17.35
C THR A 574 20.54 -10.26 17.50
N SER A 575 19.36 -9.72 17.13
CA SER A 575 19.11 -8.26 17.17
C SER A 575 18.16 -7.81 18.30
N LYS A 576 17.33 -8.71 18.83
CA LYS A 576 16.31 -8.45 19.87
C LYS A 576 16.34 -9.49 21.01
N TYR A 577 17.28 -10.43 21.01
CA TYR A 577 17.55 -11.37 22.10
C TYR A 577 16.41 -12.33 22.50
N PHE A 578 15.40 -12.55 21.63
CA PHE A 578 14.31 -13.50 21.88
C PHE A 578 14.02 -14.45 20.70
N ILE A 579 13.39 -15.59 20.99
CA ILE A 579 12.97 -16.59 19.99
C ILE A 579 11.45 -16.49 19.79
N CYS A 580 10.99 -16.21 18.56
CA CYS A 580 9.58 -16.04 18.26
C CYS A 580 8.79 -17.36 18.25
N GLN A 581 7.72 -17.41 19.06
CA GLN A 581 6.79 -18.54 19.19
C GLN A 581 5.35 -18.20 18.72
N CYS A 582 5.20 -17.27 17.78
CA CYS A 582 3.90 -16.96 17.16
C CYS A 582 3.35 -18.15 16.34
N GLU A 583 2.08 -18.07 15.94
CA GLU A 583 1.37 -19.09 15.16
C GLU A 583 2.15 -19.51 13.90
N ARG A 584 2.69 -18.56 13.14
CA ARG A 584 3.46 -18.80 11.91
C ARG A 584 4.84 -19.45 12.17
N CYS A 585 5.43 -19.24 13.35
CA CYS A 585 6.72 -19.83 13.74
C CYS A 585 6.58 -21.11 14.59
N ARG A 586 5.35 -21.56 14.86
CA ARG A 586 5.02 -22.82 15.53
C ARG A 586 4.46 -23.87 14.59
N ASP A 587 3.93 -23.47 13.45
CA ASP A 587 3.51 -24.35 12.35
C ASP A 587 4.69 -24.62 11.41
N PRO A 588 5.24 -25.86 11.35
CA PRO A 588 6.34 -26.19 10.45
C PRO A 588 6.00 -26.01 8.96
N THR A 589 4.71 -25.95 8.60
CA THR A 589 4.26 -25.72 7.22
C THR A 589 4.17 -24.24 6.85
N GLU A 590 4.41 -23.32 7.78
CA GLU A 590 4.15 -21.87 7.62
C GLU A 590 2.76 -21.60 6.99
N LEU A 591 1.68 -21.86 7.72
CA LEU A 591 0.31 -21.62 7.29
C LEU A 591 -0.05 -22.40 6.00
N ASN A 592 0.40 -23.65 5.92
CA ASN A 592 0.29 -24.55 4.76
C ASN A 592 0.99 -24.04 3.47
N THR A 593 1.96 -23.14 3.57
CA THR A 593 2.70 -22.62 2.41
C THR A 593 3.99 -23.38 2.09
N PHE A 594 4.51 -24.18 3.05
CA PHE A 594 5.77 -24.92 2.99
C PHE A 594 6.94 -24.00 2.60
N TYR A 595 7.09 -22.89 3.35
CA TYR A 595 7.96 -21.76 3.00
C TYR A 595 9.47 -22.03 3.19
N ASP A 596 9.84 -22.89 4.13
CA ASP A 596 11.18 -23.47 4.29
C ASP A 596 11.28 -24.90 3.69
N GLY A 597 10.32 -25.30 2.83
CA GLY A 597 10.18 -26.68 2.35
C GLY A 597 11.32 -27.15 1.43
N VAL A 598 12.14 -28.08 1.92
CA VAL A 598 13.18 -28.78 1.14
C VAL A 598 12.66 -30.16 0.71
N LYS A 599 13.05 -30.68 -0.45
CA LYS A 599 12.55 -31.96 -0.96
C LYS A 599 12.98 -33.12 -0.06
N CYS A 600 12.07 -34.05 0.23
CA CYS A 600 12.40 -35.26 0.98
C CYS A 600 13.40 -36.14 0.20
N PRO A 601 14.52 -36.59 0.81
CA PRO A 601 15.53 -37.43 0.14
C PRO A 601 15.07 -38.88 -0.09
N GLU A 602 13.93 -39.28 0.48
CA GLU A 602 13.39 -40.63 0.38
C GLU A 602 12.84 -40.93 -1.03
N PRO A 603 13.37 -41.94 -1.75
CA PRO A 603 13.08 -42.11 -3.19
C PRO A 603 11.60 -42.28 -3.59
N GLN A 604 10.76 -42.76 -2.67
CA GLN A 604 9.31 -42.92 -2.91
C GLN A 604 8.46 -41.78 -2.31
N CYS A 605 9.06 -40.85 -1.54
CA CYS A 605 8.34 -39.77 -0.89
C CYS A 605 8.14 -38.58 -1.83
N LYS A 606 6.89 -38.12 -1.98
CA LYS A 606 6.57 -36.93 -2.76
C LYS A 606 6.65 -35.64 -1.95
N GLY A 607 6.52 -35.71 -0.63
CA GLY A 607 6.54 -34.58 0.29
C GLY A 607 7.88 -33.89 0.49
N TYR A 608 7.87 -32.99 1.47
CA TYR A 608 8.96 -32.08 1.81
C TYR A 608 9.38 -32.27 3.26
N VAL A 609 10.65 -32.02 3.55
CA VAL A 609 11.20 -31.90 4.90
C VAL A 609 11.01 -30.46 5.37
N LEU A 610 10.59 -30.30 6.62
CA LEU A 610 10.27 -29.02 7.25
C LEU A 610 10.99 -28.89 8.59
N PRO A 611 11.34 -27.65 9.01
CA PRO A 611 12.02 -27.43 10.27
C PRO A 611 11.05 -27.62 11.45
N HIS A 612 11.28 -28.67 12.24
CA HIS A 612 10.56 -28.91 13.50
C HIS A 612 11.38 -28.32 14.66
N LEU A 613 11.07 -27.07 15.00
CA LEU A 613 11.88 -26.23 15.87
C LEU A 613 11.44 -26.29 17.33
N SER A 614 12.38 -26.59 18.23
CA SER A 614 12.19 -26.52 19.68
C SER A 614 11.86 -25.09 20.18
N SER A 615 11.26 -25.00 21.38
CA SER A 615 11.05 -23.72 22.08
C SER A 615 12.34 -23.15 22.70
N SER A 616 13.37 -23.98 22.89
CA SER A 616 14.70 -23.56 23.39
C SER A 616 15.62 -23.06 22.28
N GLY A 617 15.36 -23.40 21.01
CA GLY A 617 16.26 -23.11 19.88
C GLY A 617 17.58 -23.89 19.90
N SER A 618 17.74 -24.86 20.80
CA SER A 618 18.95 -25.67 20.95
C SER A 618 18.95 -26.94 20.09
N GLU A 619 17.77 -27.42 19.73
CA GLU A 619 17.58 -28.59 18.87
C GLU A 619 16.66 -28.22 17.71
N GLU A 620 17.23 -28.21 16.51
CA GLU A 620 16.48 -28.23 15.26
C GLU A 620 16.48 -29.67 14.74
N THR A 621 15.31 -30.20 14.38
CA THR A 621 15.21 -31.46 13.64
C THR A 621 14.36 -31.23 12.40
N TRP A 622 14.76 -31.79 11.27
CA TRP A 622 14.00 -31.63 10.03
C TRP A 622 13.16 -32.88 9.79
N ILE A 623 11.84 -32.75 9.75
CA ILE A 623 10.91 -33.89 9.66
C ILE A 623 10.13 -33.81 8.36
N CYS A 624 10.02 -34.93 7.63
CA CYS A 624 9.19 -34.97 6.43
C CYS A 624 7.70 -34.90 6.78
N HIS A 625 6.99 -33.95 6.17
CA HIS A 625 5.55 -33.80 6.33
C HIS A 625 4.79 -35.10 6.01
N ASP A 626 5.18 -35.83 4.96
CA ASP A 626 4.44 -36.98 4.45
C ASP A 626 4.90 -38.29 5.11
N CYS A 627 6.17 -38.68 4.92
CA CYS A 627 6.69 -39.98 5.39
C CYS A 627 7.20 -39.97 6.84
N LYS A 628 7.14 -38.82 7.54
CA LYS A 628 7.57 -38.61 8.94
C LYS A 628 9.02 -38.96 9.30
N LYS A 629 9.85 -39.36 8.33
CA LYS A 629 11.28 -39.58 8.54
C LYS A 629 12.01 -38.26 8.82
N THR A 630 12.97 -38.32 9.74
CA THR A 630 13.84 -37.22 10.13
C THR A 630 15.05 -37.12 9.21
N THR A 631 15.54 -35.90 8.97
CA THR A 631 16.80 -35.58 8.27
C THR A 631 17.68 -34.74 9.22
N PRO A 632 19.01 -34.96 9.28
CA PRO A 632 19.90 -34.12 10.07
C PRO A 632 19.92 -32.68 9.58
N SER A 633 19.94 -31.72 10.52
CA SER A 633 19.92 -30.28 10.22
C SER A 633 21.16 -29.85 9.42
N ASP A 634 22.33 -30.44 9.68
CA ASP A 634 23.56 -30.22 8.90
C ASP A 634 23.40 -30.55 7.41
N ASP A 635 22.65 -31.60 7.08
CA ASP A 635 22.48 -32.04 5.68
C ASP A 635 21.52 -31.12 4.92
N VAL A 636 20.47 -30.63 5.59
CA VAL A 636 19.60 -29.59 5.04
C VAL A 636 20.36 -28.25 4.93
N HIS A 637 21.18 -27.92 5.93
CA HIS A 637 21.99 -26.70 5.94
C HIS A 637 22.98 -26.67 4.77
N LYS A 638 23.68 -27.77 4.46
CA LYS A 638 24.56 -27.90 3.27
C LYS A 638 23.81 -27.60 1.97
N ILE A 639 22.58 -28.09 1.82
CA ILE A 639 21.73 -27.83 0.66
C ILE A 639 21.35 -26.35 0.59
N ILE A 640 20.86 -25.78 1.69
CA ILE A 640 20.42 -24.37 1.76
C ILE A 640 21.58 -23.40 1.51
N VAL A 641 22.76 -23.62 2.12
CA VAL A 641 23.97 -22.82 1.88
C VAL A 641 24.37 -22.88 0.41
N LYS A 642 24.42 -24.07 -0.21
CA LYS A 642 24.81 -24.20 -1.62
C LYS A 642 23.86 -23.47 -2.57
N ILE A 643 22.55 -23.52 -2.30
CA ILE A 643 21.55 -22.76 -3.08
C ILE A 643 21.71 -21.25 -2.84
N GLY A 644 22.08 -20.83 -1.63
CA GLY A 644 22.41 -19.44 -1.30
C GLY A 644 23.63 -18.90 -2.06
N GLU A 645 24.70 -19.71 -2.21
CA GLU A 645 25.87 -19.38 -3.04
C GLU A 645 25.50 -19.22 -4.52
N ASP A 646 24.71 -20.15 -5.05
CA ASP A 646 24.28 -20.14 -6.46
C ASP A 646 23.29 -19.00 -6.74
N LEU A 647 22.55 -18.53 -5.74
CA LEU A 647 21.73 -17.32 -5.80
C LEU A 647 22.58 -16.04 -5.70
N ALA A 648 23.58 -16.01 -4.83
CA ALA A 648 24.46 -14.85 -4.65
C ALA A 648 25.37 -14.60 -5.87
N SER A 649 25.73 -15.67 -6.59
CA SER A 649 26.51 -15.64 -7.83
C SER A 649 25.66 -15.52 -9.11
N MET A 650 24.32 -15.53 -8.99
CA MET A 650 23.41 -15.33 -10.12
C MET A 650 23.58 -13.92 -10.74
N GLU A 651 23.58 -13.85 -12.07
CA GLU A 651 23.70 -12.59 -12.79
C GLU A 651 22.50 -11.66 -12.51
N LYS A 652 22.78 -10.51 -11.88
CA LYS A 652 21.77 -9.52 -11.51
C LYS A 652 21.28 -8.77 -12.74
N GLN A 653 20.02 -8.33 -12.72
CA GLN A 653 19.32 -7.68 -13.84
C GLN A 653 19.08 -8.58 -15.08
N ASN A 654 19.39 -9.88 -15.03
CA ASN A 654 19.18 -10.83 -16.12
C ASN A 654 17.92 -11.72 -15.90
N PRO A 655 16.85 -11.61 -16.71
CA PRO A 655 15.64 -12.45 -16.61
C PRO A 655 15.90 -13.93 -16.91
N GLU A 656 16.75 -14.21 -17.90
CA GLU A 656 17.13 -15.56 -18.33
C GLU A 656 17.97 -16.29 -17.26
N ALA A 657 18.79 -15.57 -16.50
CA ALA A 657 19.48 -16.10 -15.33
C ALA A 657 18.48 -16.52 -14.23
N CYS A 658 17.48 -15.66 -13.94
CA CYS A 658 16.41 -15.98 -13.00
C CYS A 658 15.60 -17.21 -13.45
N LEU A 659 15.25 -17.30 -14.74
CA LEU A 659 14.57 -18.46 -15.33
C LEU A 659 15.39 -19.75 -15.21
N LYS A 660 16.71 -19.68 -15.41
CA LYS A 660 17.63 -20.82 -15.24
C LYS A 660 17.66 -21.29 -13.78
N PHE A 661 17.74 -20.37 -12.81
CA PHE A 661 17.72 -20.70 -11.39
C PHE A 661 16.40 -21.35 -10.97
N LEU A 662 15.26 -20.78 -11.36
CA LEU A 662 13.95 -21.39 -11.10
C LEU A 662 13.83 -22.78 -11.74
N LYS A 663 14.25 -22.97 -12.99
CA LYS A 663 14.23 -24.28 -13.67
C LYS A 663 15.16 -25.32 -13.01
N MET A 664 16.16 -24.89 -12.26
CA MET A 664 17.11 -25.77 -11.55
C MET A 664 16.57 -26.26 -10.20
N TYR A 665 15.88 -25.40 -9.45
CA TYR A 665 15.48 -25.68 -8.06
C TYR A 665 13.97 -25.83 -7.80
N ASP A 666 13.11 -25.25 -8.64
CA ASP A 666 11.66 -25.49 -8.65
C ASP A 666 11.34 -26.86 -9.30
N GLY A 667 10.05 -27.23 -9.34
CA GLY A 667 9.60 -28.50 -9.90
C GLY A 667 9.76 -29.71 -8.96
N GLY A 668 9.91 -29.47 -7.65
CA GLY A 668 9.86 -30.51 -6.62
C GLY A 668 11.06 -31.47 -6.60
N ARG A 669 12.22 -31.03 -7.12
CA ARG A 669 13.51 -31.77 -7.07
C ARG A 669 14.33 -31.41 -5.83
N PHE A 670 14.39 -30.12 -5.49
CA PHE A 670 15.20 -29.60 -4.40
C PHE A 670 14.38 -28.79 -3.41
N LEU A 671 13.54 -27.87 -3.88
CA LEU A 671 12.73 -26.98 -3.06
C LEU A 671 11.24 -27.12 -3.35
N HIS A 672 10.40 -26.72 -2.39
CA HIS A 672 8.98 -26.51 -2.57
C HIS A 672 8.74 -25.24 -3.43
N PRO A 673 7.75 -25.18 -4.35
CA PRO A 673 7.57 -24.04 -5.26
C PRO A 673 7.34 -22.66 -4.60
N ASN A 674 6.97 -22.60 -3.32
CA ASN A 674 6.83 -21.36 -2.53
C ASN A 674 8.10 -21.01 -1.72
N HIS A 675 9.15 -21.84 -1.72
CA HIS A 675 10.31 -21.67 -0.84
C HIS A 675 10.91 -20.27 -0.95
N TYR A 676 11.35 -19.66 0.17
CA TYR A 676 11.74 -18.24 0.21
C TYR A 676 12.73 -17.84 -0.92
N TYR A 677 13.82 -18.58 -1.14
CA TYR A 677 14.73 -18.32 -2.28
C TYR A 677 14.06 -18.34 -3.67
N LEU A 678 13.08 -19.22 -3.90
CA LEU A 678 12.31 -19.21 -5.15
C LEU A 678 11.35 -18.01 -5.20
N THR A 679 10.76 -17.63 -4.06
CA THR A 679 9.92 -16.44 -3.94
C THR A 679 10.70 -15.16 -4.27
N ASP A 680 11.92 -15.01 -3.75
CA ASP A 680 12.81 -13.88 -4.06
C ASP A 680 13.12 -13.78 -5.57
N VAL A 681 13.51 -14.90 -6.20
CA VAL A 681 13.80 -14.95 -7.64
C VAL A 681 12.54 -14.74 -8.49
N LYS A 682 11.37 -15.21 -8.04
CA LYS A 682 10.08 -14.95 -8.70
C LYS A 682 9.69 -13.47 -8.60
N ILE A 683 9.96 -12.79 -7.49
CA ILE A 683 9.77 -11.34 -7.33
C ILE A 683 10.72 -10.58 -8.26
N ALA A 684 12.01 -10.91 -8.26
CA ALA A 684 13.00 -10.28 -9.13
C ALA A 684 12.62 -10.43 -10.62
N LEU A 685 12.32 -11.66 -11.07
CA LEU A 685 11.89 -11.92 -12.45
C LEU A 685 10.59 -11.17 -12.81
N ALA A 686 9.63 -11.12 -11.90
CA ALA A 686 8.39 -10.36 -12.09
C ALA A 686 8.62 -8.84 -12.18
N GLN A 687 9.66 -8.30 -11.54
CA GLN A 687 10.08 -6.90 -11.71
C GLN A 687 10.79 -6.68 -13.05
N LEU A 688 11.80 -7.50 -13.37
CA LEU A 688 12.64 -7.36 -14.57
C LEU A 688 11.86 -7.44 -15.89
N TYR A 689 10.82 -8.29 -15.96
CA TYR A 689 9.98 -8.40 -17.16
C TYR A 689 9.33 -7.06 -17.52
N GLY A 690 9.82 -6.43 -18.59
CA GLY A 690 9.34 -5.12 -19.05
C GLY A 690 10.09 -3.93 -18.44
N GLN A 691 11.20 -4.15 -17.75
CA GLN A 691 12.21 -3.13 -17.41
C GLN A 691 13.47 -3.26 -18.29
N THR A 692 13.81 -4.47 -18.72
CA THR A 692 15.00 -4.77 -19.55
C THR A 692 14.84 -4.42 -21.04
N ASN A 693 13.61 -4.16 -21.51
CA ASN A 693 13.32 -3.97 -22.93
C ASN A 693 13.13 -2.48 -23.29
N PRO A 694 13.53 -2.00 -24.49
CA PRO A 694 13.51 -0.57 -24.84
C PRO A 694 12.15 0.15 -24.78
N GLY A 695 11.06 -0.54 -25.12
CA GLY A 695 9.64 -0.16 -24.98
C GLY A 695 8.95 -0.78 -23.76
N GLY A 696 9.72 -1.39 -22.85
CA GLY A 696 9.25 -1.88 -21.56
C GLY A 696 8.33 -3.10 -21.67
N ILE A 697 7.16 -3.05 -21.01
CA ILE A 697 6.23 -4.19 -20.94
C ILE A 697 5.56 -4.53 -22.27
N GLN A 698 5.55 -3.59 -23.23
CA GLN A 698 4.95 -3.78 -24.56
C GLN A 698 5.84 -4.63 -25.49
N ASP A 699 7.14 -4.70 -25.21
CA ASP A 699 8.12 -5.50 -25.95
C ASP A 699 8.23 -6.95 -25.41
N LEU A 700 7.35 -7.38 -24.51
CA LEU A 700 7.32 -8.77 -24.02
C LEU A 700 6.54 -9.65 -24.98
N THR A 701 7.06 -10.85 -25.26
CA THR A 701 6.28 -11.90 -25.92
C THR A 701 5.11 -12.32 -25.04
N ASP A 702 4.00 -12.76 -25.63
CA ASP A 702 2.82 -13.23 -24.89
C ASP A 702 3.16 -14.37 -23.92
N GLU A 703 4.12 -15.22 -24.26
CA GLU A 703 4.67 -16.24 -23.34
C GLU A 703 5.28 -15.63 -22.07
N LYS A 704 6.15 -14.62 -22.22
CA LYS A 704 6.78 -13.91 -21.09
C LYS A 704 5.75 -13.10 -20.30
N LEU A 705 4.74 -12.54 -20.97
CA LEU A 705 3.64 -11.80 -20.34
C LEU A 705 2.70 -12.74 -19.55
N ALA A 706 2.30 -13.87 -20.13
CA ALA A 706 1.53 -14.90 -19.46
C ALA A 706 2.29 -15.50 -18.26
N HIS A 707 3.60 -15.72 -18.40
CA HIS A 707 4.45 -16.13 -17.29
C HIS A 707 4.52 -15.07 -16.19
N LYS A 708 4.72 -13.78 -16.52
CA LYS A 708 4.64 -12.65 -15.57
C LYS A 708 3.30 -12.64 -14.82
N ILE A 709 2.18 -12.85 -15.52
CA ILE A 709 0.83 -12.92 -14.92
C ILE A 709 0.70 -14.14 -13.98
N ALA A 710 1.23 -15.30 -14.36
CA ALA A 710 1.23 -16.50 -13.52
C ALA A 710 2.05 -16.31 -12.25
N LEU A 711 3.27 -15.76 -12.37
CA LEU A 711 4.15 -15.40 -11.25
C LEU A 711 3.46 -14.42 -10.30
N CYS A 712 2.91 -13.32 -10.81
CA CYS A 712 2.19 -12.34 -9.98
C CYS A 712 0.98 -12.97 -9.27
N LYS A 713 0.22 -13.86 -9.91
CA LYS A 713 -0.89 -14.59 -9.27
C LYS A 713 -0.41 -15.53 -8.15
N GLN A 714 0.70 -16.23 -8.34
CA GLN A 714 1.32 -17.07 -7.30
C GLN A 714 1.78 -16.21 -6.11
N LEU A 715 2.53 -15.13 -6.37
CA LEU A 715 3.05 -14.22 -5.35
C LEU A 715 1.93 -13.52 -4.57
N VAL A 716 0.86 -13.07 -5.22
CA VAL A 716 -0.32 -12.48 -4.54
C VAL A 716 -1.05 -13.52 -3.69
N LYS A 717 -1.18 -14.78 -4.13
CA LYS A 717 -1.76 -15.84 -3.30
C LYS A 717 -0.89 -16.10 -2.06
N LEU A 718 0.42 -16.28 -2.25
CA LEU A 718 1.38 -16.58 -1.19
C LEU A 718 1.46 -15.44 -0.17
N THR A 719 1.65 -14.21 -0.62
CA THR A 719 1.71 -13.04 0.27
C THR A 719 0.40 -12.80 1.02
N LYS A 720 -0.78 -13.04 0.43
CA LYS A 720 -2.06 -12.99 1.17
C LYS A 720 -2.18 -14.07 2.27
N THR A 721 -1.35 -15.12 2.24
CA THR A 721 -1.29 -16.14 3.31
C THR A 721 -0.25 -15.81 4.38
N ILE A 722 0.96 -15.35 4.02
CA ILE A 722 2.04 -15.05 4.99
C ILE A 722 2.08 -13.61 5.52
N ILE A 723 1.44 -12.66 4.82
CA ILE A 723 1.30 -11.25 5.22
C ILE A 723 -0.20 -10.93 5.34
N PRO A 724 -0.73 -10.78 6.57
CA PRO A 724 -2.15 -10.52 6.79
C PRO A 724 -2.55 -9.12 6.32
N GLY A 725 -3.74 -9.00 5.74
CA GLY A 725 -4.41 -7.72 5.52
C GLY A 725 -3.61 -6.71 4.69
N ASN A 726 -3.15 -7.15 3.51
CA ASN A 726 -2.46 -6.31 2.53
C ASN A 726 -3.31 -5.08 2.19
N ILE A 727 -2.93 -3.89 2.69
CA ILE A 727 -3.61 -2.62 2.39
C ILE A 727 -3.18 -2.16 1.00
N THR A 728 -3.75 -2.78 -0.04
CA THR A 728 -3.76 -2.18 -1.38
C THR A 728 -4.49 -0.85 -1.28
N SER A 729 -3.89 0.21 -1.84
CA SER A 729 -4.40 1.57 -1.75
C SER A 729 -5.67 1.77 -2.60
N GLY A 730 -6.80 1.26 -2.11
CA GLY A 730 -8.10 1.32 -2.77
C GLY A 730 -9.11 0.23 -2.39
N GLU A 731 -8.71 -0.89 -1.75
CA GLU A 731 -9.66 -1.97 -1.44
C GLU A 731 -10.48 -1.70 -0.16
N THR A 732 -11.76 -1.37 -0.34
CA THR A 732 -12.76 -1.44 0.73
C THR A 732 -13.23 -2.88 0.96
N ASN A 733 -12.94 -3.44 2.13
CA ASN A 733 -13.54 -4.66 2.70
C ASN A 733 -13.89 -5.81 1.73
N PRO A 734 -12.96 -6.75 1.49
CA PRO A 734 -13.32 -8.15 1.38
C PRO A 734 -13.92 -8.60 2.72
N GLY A 735 -15.17 -9.09 2.72
CA GLY A 735 -15.82 -9.61 3.93
C GLY A 735 -15.11 -10.85 4.46
N GLY A 736 -14.89 -10.93 5.77
CA GLY A 736 -14.12 -12.00 6.39
C GLY A 736 -14.95 -13.16 6.94
N ILE A 737 -14.23 -14.25 7.23
CA ILE A 737 -14.59 -15.34 8.16
C ILE A 737 -15.71 -16.28 7.66
N GLN A 738 -15.28 -17.38 7.05
CA GLN A 738 -15.93 -18.67 7.29
C GLN A 738 -15.58 -19.16 8.71
N ASP A 739 -16.42 -20.06 9.24
CA ASP A 739 -16.17 -20.89 10.43
C ASP A 739 -16.03 -20.15 11.77
N LEU A 740 -17.18 -19.82 12.36
CA LEU A 740 -17.39 -19.86 13.81
C LEU A 740 -18.34 -21.02 14.13
N THR A 741 -18.03 -21.77 15.19
CA THR A 741 -18.50 -23.14 15.42
C THR A 741 -19.94 -23.28 15.93
N ASP A 742 -20.46 -24.50 15.82
CA ASP A 742 -21.84 -24.85 16.12
C ASP A 742 -22.23 -24.73 17.60
N GLU A 743 -23.41 -24.13 17.80
CA GLU A 743 -24.52 -24.68 18.61
C GLU A 743 -25.71 -23.70 18.53
N LYS A 744 -25.42 -22.39 18.60
CA LYS A 744 -26.44 -21.31 18.50
C LYS A 744 -26.98 -21.11 17.09
N LEU A 745 -26.33 -21.67 16.07
CA LEU A 745 -26.78 -21.64 14.68
C LEU A 745 -27.92 -22.63 14.41
N ALA A 746 -27.93 -23.80 15.07
CA ALA A 746 -28.91 -24.86 14.85
C ALA A 746 -30.35 -24.38 15.10
N HIS A 747 -30.59 -23.63 16.18
CA HIS A 747 -31.91 -23.10 16.53
C HIS A 747 -32.42 -22.05 15.52
N LYS A 748 -31.52 -21.21 14.97
CA LYS A 748 -31.88 -20.26 13.88
C LYS A 748 -32.17 -20.98 12.57
N ILE A 749 -31.39 -22.02 12.22
CA ILE A 749 -31.63 -22.81 11.00
C ILE A 749 -32.96 -23.57 11.08
N ALA A 750 -33.35 -24.07 12.26
CA ALA A 750 -34.66 -24.72 12.45
C ALA A 750 -35.84 -23.76 12.14
N LEU A 751 -35.80 -22.54 12.68
CA LEU A 751 -36.84 -21.53 12.48
C LEU A 751 -36.93 -21.08 11.00
N CYS A 752 -35.77 -20.83 10.37
CA CYS A 752 -35.73 -20.47 8.94
C CYS A 752 -36.20 -21.62 8.03
N LYS A 753 -35.93 -22.89 8.38
CA LYS A 753 -36.44 -24.05 7.63
C LYS A 753 -37.96 -24.22 7.75
N GLN A 754 -38.60 -23.77 8.83
CA GLN A 754 -40.08 -23.71 8.90
C GLN A 754 -40.65 -22.60 8.01
N LEU A 755 -40.07 -21.39 8.04
CA LEU A 755 -40.54 -20.27 7.22
C LEU A 755 -40.42 -20.54 5.70
N VAL A 756 -39.33 -21.17 5.26
CA VAL A 756 -39.14 -21.59 3.85
C VAL A 756 -40.06 -22.75 3.45
N LYS A 757 -40.66 -23.48 4.41
CA LYS A 757 -41.64 -24.53 4.13
C LYS A 757 -43.07 -23.98 3.99
N LEU A 758 -43.37 -22.82 4.60
CA LEU A 758 -44.67 -22.13 4.49
C LEU A 758 -44.88 -21.44 3.14
N THR A 759 -43.82 -20.89 2.52
CA THR A 759 -43.88 -20.18 1.24
C THR A 759 -44.05 -21.08 0.01
N LYS A 760 -44.25 -22.39 0.19
CA LYS A 760 -44.63 -23.34 -0.88
C LYS A 760 -46.05 -23.90 -0.76
N THR A 761 -46.85 -23.44 0.21
CA THR A 761 -48.18 -24.01 0.50
C THR A 761 -49.31 -22.98 0.49
N ILE A 762 -49.04 -21.74 0.09
CA ILE A 762 -50.06 -20.69 -0.07
C ILE A 762 -50.21 -20.37 -1.57
N ILE A 763 -51.11 -21.13 -2.20
CA ILE A 763 -51.63 -21.01 -3.57
C ILE A 763 -53.16 -20.93 -3.35
N PRO A 764 -53.88 -19.94 -3.92
CA PRO A 764 -54.40 -20.10 -5.29
C PRO A 764 -54.45 -18.84 -6.15
N ALA A 765 -54.71 -19.06 -7.45
CA ALA A 765 -54.90 -18.03 -8.46
C ALA A 765 -56.30 -17.40 -8.41
N TYR A 766 -56.43 -16.19 -8.96
CA TYR A 766 -57.70 -15.65 -9.45
C TYR A 766 -57.48 -14.81 -10.72
N ASN A 767 -58.23 -15.12 -11.78
CA ASN A 767 -58.50 -14.18 -12.88
C ASN A 767 -59.57 -13.18 -12.42
N PHE A 768 -59.65 -12.00 -13.04
CA PHE A 768 -60.93 -11.31 -13.25
C PHE A 768 -60.87 -10.35 -14.46
N THR A 769 -62.01 -9.74 -14.78
CA THR A 769 -62.43 -9.37 -16.15
C THR A 769 -62.64 -7.86 -16.37
N HIS A 770 -63.13 -7.53 -17.58
CA HIS A 770 -63.66 -6.22 -18.03
C HIS A 770 -62.61 -5.22 -18.58
N ASN A 771 -62.93 -4.37 -19.57
CA ASN A 771 -64.24 -3.98 -20.11
C ASN A 771 -64.27 -3.87 -21.67
N GLU A 772 -65.47 -3.67 -22.22
CA GLU A 772 -65.74 -3.42 -23.65
C GLU A 772 -65.25 -2.05 -24.15
N PRO A 773 -65.22 -1.85 -25.49
CA PRO A 773 -65.79 -0.65 -26.10
C PRO A 773 -66.93 -0.99 -27.09
N MET A 774 -68.00 -0.18 -27.10
CA MET A 774 -69.13 -0.35 -28.02
C MET A 774 -68.95 0.38 -29.35
N HIS A 775 -69.45 -0.26 -30.43
CA HIS A 775 -69.80 0.29 -31.75
C HIS A 775 -68.66 0.91 -32.61
N GLY A 776 -68.69 0.78 -33.94
CA GLY A 776 -69.62 0.00 -34.77
C GLY A 776 -69.41 0.23 -36.27
N MET A 777 -70.11 -0.59 -37.09
CA MET A 777 -69.95 -0.81 -38.54
C MET A 777 -68.70 -1.60 -38.93
#